data_AF-A0A514XM14-F1
#
_entry.id   AF-A0A514XM14-F1
#
_cell.length_a   1.000
_cell.length_b   1.000
_cell.length_c   1.000
_cell.angle_alpha   90.00
_cell.angle_beta   90.00
_cell.angle_gamma   90.00
#
_symmetry.space_group_name_H-M   'P 1'
#
loop_
_entity.id
_entity.type
_entity.pdbx_description
1 polymer ?
#
loop_
_entity_poly.entity_id
_entity_poly.type
_entity_poly.pdbx_seq_one_letter_code
_entity_poly.pdbx_strand_id
1 'polypeptide(L)'
;MAKYLSLIFFSLTFFVLRATASPTDFPGMIAVGSDSAQAVDIVGQQGQIVLPEDLTRMLKSNVDISKMNPAPSDIWQDSSVKPLDLSNHTLNIPANAEMEMAGNTPSVVGEYRFIVHFQNNGAIEQYQVMLGKKAHNLLLRKALLEKLGYKVQPTQWMSRLRVRLNGHASLLGFLTDIQNNTEGAPSRWVVNNTQDPNVDYVDLQDVVLLPATQTFYSLETGAIPPSVIQGRRVMNALLVPYQLVDVPESLNSFSWLAGRIVNQSVYLNYEWASWFNPSFQDAQWIVRRLSRLGSHDWKEIVQAAKLPNEVSMLLHEKLKSRRNDLVKLFQIPAEPLTIISAVSLVPNLVEGKLKASNWPGYASRFSFGDPDNPLSTSEVTAFLKAKGISSLIDSAMSYMNSFFNNNNAVQGKVNQRTLGNIVDQMISEATTGQKKNIPLGMYAIPSWSGRLLFSREVVVGSYMGTDNLVQMADTFGFQVTPGFFIGIQGLNGISESGNIGLQLQRSYTHIKPLKSIKAVNKTPYRNVLVPFLKKKWAAELDEPTAADGSSNLQAIAESLDKEMGVGESLLITDSVTGQAGLSLTYPTSPTVQFQTAFNASQMFLHRIQIYKKDKYTFQIYNDPGRVTKGSVAVGLTSYGVPLVTLSVGAMAGRVNTKFYTLTIGSSDAAEMERNLAQYETNVRILRQIFMSNSLEMLNVDQDPTLISHDFSERDVNFGFLFYQTRKMTLKDRFQVELPSGSKTSVLYRSTGLRTGKDYYSLVMQTLAGFLRDKTGSDNVVLDTGGSGNPGDTFMGSAVSRLVSFQGTQKDSTDPNAGLASGPEAEFAQVVHQHKGWNISKEKALKILKEMNEDFGVKLIDAQALNDTRKILLYSITLSINVYKTGLQKLATMPRDQVEMLMKNSMYDLCKNPWPSGECDRAQKSLDTHFRRYLRSQKEYLEVKSTNGPLAAERALAMVDLAETYFPGKKLVAVVGEDNIFIQARIQGFRENDELGDTPLMGNTIGVVGARASNGPLNFIQQNLQILNGEFFITWLLNPL
;
A
#
# COMPACT_ATOMS: atom_id res chain seq x y z
N MET A 1 -27.17 41.39 -1.53
CA MET A 1 -27.91 40.12 -1.28
C MET A 1 -27.63 39.01 -2.31
N ALA A 2 -27.26 39.31 -3.57
CA ALA A 2 -26.86 38.29 -4.56
C ALA A 2 -25.39 37.83 -4.50
N LYS A 3 -24.51 38.52 -3.76
CA LYS A 3 -23.09 38.13 -3.56
C LYS A 3 -22.85 37.11 -2.43
N TYR A 4 -23.91 36.71 -1.71
CA TYR A 4 -23.84 35.69 -0.66
C TYR A 4 -24.38 34.32 -1.13
N LEU A 5 -25.00 34.20 -2.31
CA LEU A 5 -25.52 32.93 -2.82
C LEU A 5 -24.50 32.13 -3.67
N SER A 6 -23.52 32.79 -4.29
CA SER A 6 -22.56 32.12 -5.18
C SER A 6 -21.35 31.50 -4.47
N LEU A 7 -20.96 32.03 -3.29
CA LEU A 7 -19.94 31.39 -2.43
C LEU A 7 -20.48 30.18 -1.65
N ILE A 8 -21.80 30.06 -1.54
CA ILE A 8 -22.48 28.92 -0.91
C ILE A 8 -22.55 27.74 -1.91
N PHE A 9 -22.69 27.99 -3.22
CA PHE A 9 -22.86 26.88 -4.19
C PHE A 9 -21.58 26.15 -4.61
N PHE A 10 -20.39 26.72 -4.41
CA PHE A 10 -19.12 26.04 -4.74
C PHE A 10 -18.40 25.45 -3.52
N SER A 11 -18.78 25.89 -2.30
CA SER A 11 -18.30 25.29 -1.04
C SER A 11 -19.26 24.22 -0.49
N LEU A 12 -20.54 24.19 -0.87
CA LEU A 12 -21.47 23.14 -0.43
C LEU A 12 -21.31 21.81 -1.19
N THR A 13 -20.80 21.79 -2.41
CA THR A 13 -20.72 20.53 -3.19
C THR A 13 -19.53 19.65 -2.78
N PHE A 14 -18.59 20.17 -1.99
CA PHE A 14 -17.53 19.37 -1.35
C PHE A 14 -17.69 19.22 0.18
N PHE A 15 -18.67 19.89 0.79
CA PHE A 15 -18.85 19.90 2.25
C PHE A 15 -20.22 19.41 2.78
N VAL A 16 -21.17 18.99 1.92
CA VAL A 16 -22.49 18.47 2.36
C VAL A 16 -22.65 16.94 2.27
N LEU A 17 -21.57 16.17 2.04
CA LEU A 17 -21.58 14.70 2.23
C LEU A 17 -20.80 14.25 3.48
N ARG A 18 -20.68 15.13 4.48
CA ARG A 18 -20.05 14.83 5.78
C ARG A 18 -20.95 15.19 6.97
N ALA A 19 -22.18 14.70 6.93
CA ALA A 19 -22.98 14.41 8.12
C ALA A 19 -24.05 13.39 7.68
N THR A 20 -24.20 12.30 8.43
CA THR A 20 -25.19 11.21 8.25
C THR A 20 -25.05 10.26 7.06
N ALA A 21 -23.96 10.28 6.30
CA ALA A 21 -23.59 9.15 5.46
C ALA A 21 -23.21 7.97 6.37
N SER A 22 -24.10 7.00 6.47
CA SER A 22 -23.80 5.69 7.02
C SER A 22 -22.53 5.15 6.33
N PRO A 23 -21.67 4.36 7.00
CA PRO A 23 -20.53 3.67 6.38
C PRO A 23 -20.86 2.76 5.16
N THR A 24 -22.10 2.80 4.65
CA THR A 24 -22.67 2.04 3.52
C THR A 24 -22.59 2.75 2.16
N ASP A 25 -22.03 3.96 2.04
CA ASP A 25 -22.26 4.82 0.86
C ASP A 25 -21.27 4.68 -0.32
N PHE A 26 -20.44 3.63 -0.36
CA PHE A 26 -19.66 3.31 -1.57
C PHE A 26 -20.54 2.57 -2.60
N PRO A 27 -20.55 3.01 -3.87
CA PRO A 27 -21.22 2.31 -4.96
C PRO A 27 -20.88 0.81 -4.96
N GLY A 28 -21.91 -0.04 -5.04
CA GLY A 28 -21.75 -1.49 -5.09
C GLY A 28 -21.66 -2.22 -3.75
N MET A 29 -21.84 -1.53 -2.63
CA MET A 29 -22.00 -2.18 -1.32
C MET A 29 -23.45 -2.63 -1.09
N ILE A 30 -23.61 -3.89 -0.68
CA ILE A 30 -24.88 -4.51 -0.32
C ILE A 30 -24.81 -4.91 1.16
N ALA A 31 -25.49 -4.17 2.04
CA ALA A 31 -25.42 -4.37 3.48
C ALA A 31 -25.92 -5.75 3.90
N VAL A 32 -25.17 -6.46 4.74
CA VAL A 32 -25.56 -7.76 5.31
C VAL A 32 -26.46 -7.50 6.54
N GLY A 33 -27.76 -7.31 6.33
CA GLY A 33 -28.72 -7.01 7.41
C GLY A 33 -30.11 -6.57 6.94
N SER A 34 -31.02 -6.28 7.88
CA SER A 34 -32.42 -5.92 7.61
C SER A 34 -32.69 -4.44 7.35
N ASP A 35 -31.66 -3.58 7.44
CA ASP A 35 -31.84 -2.12 7.44
C ASP A 35 -31.87 -1.52 6.02
N SER A 36 -31.92 -2.36 4.98
CA SER A 36 -32.07 -1.91 3.59
C SER A 36 -33.54 -1.71 3.21
N ALA A 37 -33.79 -0.73 2.33
CA ALA A 37 -35.11 -0.50 1.75
C ALA A 37 -35.57 -1.77 1.01
N GLN A 38 -36.79 -2.23 1.33
CA GLN A 38 -37.35 -3.45 0.75
C GLN A 38 -37.94 -3.17 -0.64
N ALA A 39 -37.88 -4.17 -1.50
CA ALA A 39 -38.36 -4.04 -2.87
C ALA A 39 -39.88 -3.85 -2.96
N VAL A 40 -40.33 -3.13 -3.98
CA VAL A 40 -41.73 -2.71 -4.15
C VAL A 40 -42.58 -3.65 -5.04
N ASP A 41 -41.97 -4.68 -5.61
CA ASP A 41 -42.56 -5.56 -6.63
C ASP A 41 -42.64 -7.03 -6.21
N ILE A 42 -42.41 -7.37 -4.94
CA ILE A 42 -42.46 -8.76 -4.44
C ILE A 42 -43.90 -9.24 -4.32
N VAL A 43 -44.18 -10.48 -4.74
CA VAL A 43 -45.50 -11.12 -4.59
C VAL A 43 -45.50 -12.22 -3.53
N GLY A 44 -46.59 -12.28 -2.75
CA GLY A 44 -46.84 -13.33 -1.77
C GLY A 44 -47.34 -14.63 -2.41
N GLN A 45 -47.58 -15.67 -1.60
CA GLN A 45 -48.06 -16.98 -2.09
C GLN A 45 -49.42 -16.91 -2.82
N GLN A 46 -50.22 -15.88 -2.55
CA GLN A 46 -51.53 -15.64 -3.16
C GLN A 46 -51.44 -14.74 -4.41
N GLY A 47 -50.23 -14.41 -4.89
CA GLY A 47 -50.00 -13.59 -6.09
C GLY A 47 -50.20 -12.07 -5.90
N GLN A 48 -50.55 -11.62 -4.70
CA GLN A 48 -50.70 -10.20 -4.35
C GLN A 48 -49.34 -9.56 -4.06
N ILE A 49 -49.16 -8.29 -4.45
CA ILE A 49 -47.96 -7.52 -4.11
C ILE A 49 -47.92 -7.30 -2.60
N VAL A 50 -46.77 -7.59 -1.99
CA VAL A 50 -46.52 -7.40 -0.56
C VAL A 50 -45.86 -6.04 -0.36
N LEU A 51 -46.40 -5.22 0.55
CA LEU A 51 -45.86 -3.88 0.79
C LEU A 51 -44.47 -3.97 1.45
N PRO A 52 -43.56 -3.01 1.20
CA PRO A 52 -42.24 -2.94 1.84
C PRO A 52 -42.27 -3.07 3.36
N GLU A 53 -43.24 -2.45 4.03
CA GLU A 53 -43.42 -2.52 5.49
C GLU A 53 -43.73 -3.94 5.97
N ASP A 54 -44.53 -4.69 5.21
CA ASP A 54 -44.87 -6.09 5.51
C ASP A 54 -43.66 -6.98 5.33
N LEU A 55 -42.86 -6.75 4.27
CA LEU A 55 -41.61 -7.45 4.05
C LEU A 55 -40.62 -7.23 5.20
N THR A 56 -40.52 -6.00 5.72
CA THR A 56 -39.71 -5.71 6.92
C THR A 56 -40.22 -6.47 8.15
N ARG A 57 -41.55 -6.58 8.34
CA ARG A 57 -42.14 -7.38 9.44
C ARG A 57 -41.87 -8.88 9.28
N MET A 58 -41.94 -9.39 8.06
CA MET A 58 -41.64 -10.78 7.71
C MET A 58 -40.17 -11.12 7.99
N LEU A 59 -39.24 -10.23 7.62
CA LEU A 59 -37.81 -10.36 7.95
C LEU A 59 -37.57 -10.40 9.46
N LYS A 60 -38.19 -9.49 10.22
CA LYS A 60 -38.11 -9.48 11.70
C LYS A 60 -38.69 -10.77 12.33
N SER A 61 -39.58 -11.44 11.61
CA SER A 61 -40.18 -12.73 12.01
C SER A 61 -39.40 -13.95 11.46
N ASN A 62 -38.16 -13.76 10.99
CA ASN A 62 -37.31 -14.80 10.39
C ASN A 62 -37.90 -15.48 9.14
N VAL A 63 -38.79 -14.81 8.40
CA VAL A 63 -39.26 -15.30 7.10
C VAL A 63 -38.26 -14.93 6.01
N ASP A 64 -37.79 -15.95 5.28
CA ASP A 64 -36.85 -15.76 4.18
C ASP A 64 -37.54 -15.25 2.91
N ILE A 65 -37.64 -13.92 2.79
CA ILE A 65 -38.22 -13.24 1.61
C ILE A 65 -37.35 -13.35 0.35
N SER A 66 -36.11 -13.86 0.43
CA SER A 66 -35.27 -14.12 -0.77
C SER A 66 -35.83 -15.26 -1.62
N LYS A 67 -36.74 -16.07 -1.06
CA LYS A 67 -37.45 -17.14 -1.77
C LYS A 67 -38.69 -16.66 -2.53
N MET A 68 -39.10 -15.41 -2.33
CA MET A 68 -40.25 -14.82 -3.01
C MET A 68 -39.81 -14.18 -4.32
N ASN A 69 -40.62 -14.35 -5.37
CA ASN A 69 -40.34 -13.76 -6.67
C ASN A 69 -40.92 -12.35 -6.77
N PRO A 70 -40.34 -11.48 -7.63
CA PRO A 70 -41.04 -10.29 -8.08
C PRO A 70 -42.29 -10.66 -8.90
N ALA A 71 -43.22 -9.73 -9.07
CA ALA A 71 -44.36 -9.88 -9.94
C ALA A 71 -43.89 -10.17 -11.38
N PRO A 72 -44.46 -11.17 -12.08
CA PRO A 72 -44.21 -11.37 -13.50
C PRO A 72 -44.52 -10.10 -14.29
N SER A 73 -43.70 -9.81 -15.29
CA SER A 73 -43.81 -8.60 -16.10
C SER A 73 -43.39 -8.87 -17.55
N ASP A 74 -43.47 -7.84 -18.39
CA ASP A 74 -43.02 -7.95 -19.77
C ASP A 74 -41.51 -8.19 -19.90
N ILE A 75 -40.73 -7.78 -18.90
CA ILE A 75 -39.26 -7.88 -18.89
C ILE A 75 -38.74 -9.13 -18.17
N TRP A 76 -39.56 -9.80 -17.36
CA TRP A 76 -39.13 -10.95 -16.57
C TRP A 76 -40.27 -11.91 -16.26
N GLN A 77 -40.00 -13.22 -16.36
CA GLN A 77 -40.92 -14.29 -16.01
C GLN A 77 -40.22 -15.40 -15.23
N ASP A 78 -40.96 -16.09 -14.36
CA ASP A 78 -40.43 -17.23 -13.60
C ASP A 78 -40.38 -18.48 -14.50
N SER A 79 -39.35 -18.56 -15.34
CA SER A 79 -39.09 -19.75 -16.16
C SER A 79 -38.04 -20.65 -15.51
N SER A 80 -38.20 -21.97 -15.66
CA SER A 80 -37.11 -22.92 -15.42
C SER A 80 -35.92 -22.64 -16.35
N VAL A 81 -34.71 -23.03 -15.95
CA VAL A 81 -33.51 -22.92 -16.79
C VAL A 81 -33.76 -23.68 -18.09
N LYS A 82 -33.85 -22.97 -19.23
CA LYS A 82 -34.00 -23.56 -20.57
C LYS A 82 -32.66 -23.54 -21.30
N PRO A 83 -32.40 -24.47 -22.23
CA PRO A 83 -31.29 -24.32 -23.18
C PRO A 83 -31.37 -22.96 -23.89
N LEU A 84 -30.23 -22.31 -24.13
CA LEU A 84 -30.21 -21.07 -24.91
C LEU A 84 -30.56 -21.38 -26.37
N ASP A 85 -31.66 -20.81 -26.85
CA ASP A 85 -32.01 -20.85 -28.27
C ASP A 85 -31.27 -19.72 -28.99
N LEU A 86 -30.08 -20.05 -29.51
CA LEU A 86 -29.23 -19.10 -30.24
C LEU A 86 -29.83 -18.67 -31.59
N SER A 87 -30.90 -19.31 -32.07
CA SER A 87 -31.47 -19.09 -33.42
C SER A 87 -32.68 -18.15 -33.44
N ASN A 88 -33.50 -18.13 -32.38
CA ASN A 88 -34.70 -17.29 -32.31
C ASN A 88 -34.46 -15.87 -31.76
N HIS A 89 -33.22 -15.54 -31.37
CA HIS A 89 -32.86 -14.27 -30.72
C HIS A 89 -31.69 -13.54 -31.40
N THR A 90 -31.39 -13.88 -32.65
CA THR A 90 -30.44 -13.17 -33.52
C THR A 90 -31.17 -12.36 -34.58
N LEU A 91 -30.55 -11.28 -35.06
CA LEU A 91 -31.12 -10.41 -36.09
C LEU A 91 -31.13 -11.06 -37.50
N ASN A 92 -30.48 -12.22 -37.65
CA ASN A 92 -30.37 -13.00 -38.89
C ASN A 92 -29.81 -12.21 -40.08
N ILE A 93 -28.90 -11.27 -39.80
CA ILE A 93 -28.23 -10.43 -40.80
C ILE A 93 -27.10 -11.25 -41.46
N PRO A 94 -26.97 -11.28 -42.81
CA PRO A 94 -25.90 -12.01 -43.48
C PRO A 94 -24.50 -11.49 -43.13
N ALA A 95 -23.50 -12.37 -43.09
CA ALA A 95 -22.11 -11.97 -42.93
C ALA A 95 -21.67 -11.07 -44.10
N ASN A 96 -20.94 -9.97 -43.81
CA ASN A 96 -20.55 -8.93 -44.77
C ASN A 96 -21.73 -8.14 -45.37
N ALA A 97 -22.85 -8.01 -44.65
CA ALA A 97 -23.90 -7.07 -45.02
C ALA A 97 -23.33 -5.66 -45.26
N GLU A 98 -23.87 -5.01 -46.28
CA GLU A 98 -23.58 -3.61 -46.60
C GLU A 98 -24.73 -2.75 -46.09
N MET A 99 -24.39 -1.70 -45.35
CA MET A 99 -25.37 -0.82 -44.70
C MET A 99 -24.98 0.65 -44.88
N GLU A 100 -25.97 1.54 -44.91
CA GLU A 100 -25.73 2.98 -45.04
C GLU A 100 -25.80 3.66 -43.67
N MET A 101 -24.83 4.49 -43.32
CA MET A 101 -24.85 5.22 -42.05
C MET A 101 -25.94 6.29 -42.06
N ALA A 102 -26.84 6.24 -41.08
CA ALA A 102 -27.92 7.21 -40.92
C ALA A 102 -27.55 8.35 -39.96
N GLY A 103 -26.79 8.07 -38.90
CA GLY A 103 -26.34 9.10 -37.95
C GLY A 103 -25.81 8.54 -36.62
N ASN A 104 -25.21 9.43 -35.81
CA ASN A 104 -24.64 9.06 -34.51
C ASN A 104 -25.70 8.97 -33.41
N THR A 105 -25.47 8.12 -32.42
CA THR A 105 -26.30 7.99 -31.22
C THR A 105 -25.47 8.39 -29.99
N PRO A 106 -26.04 9.10 -29.00
CA PRO A 106 -25.35 9.38 -27.75
C PRO A 106 -24.76 8.10 -27.17
N SER A 107 -23.47 8.11 -26.82
CA SER A 107 -22.74 6.94 -26.34
C SER A 107 -22.14 7.20 -24.97
N VAL A 108 -22.03 6.16 -24.16
CA VAL A 108 -21.24 6.23 -22.92
C VAL A 108 -19.76 6.17 -23.29
N VAL A 109 -18.91 6.80 -22.48
CA VAL A 109 -17.45 6.75 -22.69
C VAL A 109 -16.99 5.29 -22.73
N GLY A 110 -16.15 4.95 -23.72
CA GLY A 110 -15.67 3.59 -23.98
C GLY A 110 -16.47 2.82 -25.04
N GLU A 111 -17.63 3.34 -25.46
CA GLU A 111 -18.46 2.78 -26.53
C GLU A 111 -18.76 3.84 -27.60
N TYR A 112 -18.87 3.41 -28.85
CA TYR A 112 -19.33 4.25 -29.96
C TYR A 112 -20.54 3.61 -30.63
N ARG A 113 -21.64 4.38 -30.74
CA ARG A 113 -22.92 3.89 -31.23
C ARG A 113 -23.46 4.77 -32.34
N PHE A 114 -23.91 4.15 -33.42
CA PHE A 114 -24.49 4.84 -34.58
C PHE A 114 -25.58 4.01 -35.23
N ILE A 115 -26.47 4.65 -35.97
CA ILE A 115 -27.58 4.02 -36.68
C ILE A 115 -27.18 3.76 -38.13
N VAL A 116 -27.58 2.59 -38.63
CA VAL A 116 -27.42 2.18 -40.02
C VAL A 116 -28.75 1.73 -40.62
N HIS A 117 -28.90 1.93 -41.92
CA HIS A 117 -30.00 1.43 -42.72
C HIS A 117 -29.56 0.16 -43.45
N PHE A 118 -30.36 -0.90 -43.32
CA PHE A 118 -30.19 -2.15 -44.04
C PHE A 118 -31.39 -2.38 -44.95
N GLN A 119 -31.12 -2.62 -46.24
CA GLN A 119 -32.16 -2.87 -47.23
C GLN A 119 -32.42 -4.38 -47.32
N ASN A 120 -33.56 -4.82 -46.78
CA ASN A 120 -33.96 -6.23 -46.73
C ASN A 120 -35.25 -6.42 -47.52
N ASN A 121 -35.21 -7.15 -48.63
CA ASN A 121 -36.39 -7.46 -49.47
C ASN A 121 -37.27 -6.25 -49.83
N GLY A 122 -36.66 -5.06 -50.03
CA GLY A 122 -37.37 -3.82 -50.37
C GLY A 122 -37.86 -2.98 -49.17
N ALA A 123 -37.73 -3.47 -47.93
CA ALA A 123 -37.95 -2.70 -46.71
C ALA A 123 -36.63 -2.12 -46.17
N ILE A 124 -36.68 -0.91 -45.62
CA ILE A 124 -35.55 -0.29 -44.93
C ILE A 124 -35.70 -0.59 -43.44
N GLU A 125 -34.78 -1.38 -42.90
CA GLU A 125 -34.70 -1.68 -41.47
C GLU A 125 -33.57 -0.84 -40.84
N GLN A 126 -33.80 -0.38 -39.60
CA GLN A 126 -32.82 0.42 -38.87
C GLN A 126 -32.18 -0.39 -37.75
N TYR A 127 -30.86 -0.38 -37.72
CA TYR A 127 -30.06 -1.06 -36.70
C TYR A 127 -29.13 -0.07 -36.01
N GLN A 128 -28.92 -0.27 -34.72
CA GLN A 128 -27.87 0.40 -33.97
C GLN A 128 -26.63 -0.48 -33.96
N VAL A 129 -25.52 0.05 -34.44
CA VAL A 129 -24.19 -0.58 -34.38
C VAL A 129 -23.46 -0.07 -33.16
N MET A 130 -22.88 -0.97 -32.38
CA MET A 130 -22.06 -0.67 -31.21
C MET A 130 -20.63 -1.18 -31.41
N LEU A 131 -19.67 -0.28 -31.20
CA LEU A 131 -18.23 -0.57 -31.13
C LEU A 131 -17.76 -0.33 -29.69
N GLY A 132 -16.85 -1.17 -29.21
CA GLY A 132 -16.21 -0.94 -27.92
C GLY A 132 -15.21 -2.03 -27.56
N LYS A 133 -14.27 -1.72 -26.67
CA LYS A 133 -13.23 -2.65 -26.19
C LYS A 133 -13.79 -3.82 -25.37
N LYS A 134 -15.04 -3.71 -24.93
CA LYS A 134 -15.77 -4.69 -24.11
C LYS A 134 -17.10 -5.11 -24.76
N ALA A 135 -17.23 -5.00 -26.10
CA ALA A 135 -18.50 -5.24 -26.79
C ALA A 135 -19.11 -6.62 -26.49
N HIS A 136 -18.26 -7.64 -26.28
CA HIS A 136 -18.69 -8.98 -25.92
C HIS A 136 -19.35 -9.09 -24.53
N ASN A 137 -19.15 -8.13 -23.62
CA ASN A 137 -19.87 -8.11 -22.33
C ASN A 137 -21.37 -7.96 -22.53
N LEU A 138 -21.81 -7.29 -23.60
CA LEU A 138 -23.22 -7.18 -23.95
C LEU A 138 -23.81 -8.56 -24.28
N LEU A 139 -23.10 -9.36 -25.08
CA LEU A 139 -23.51 -10.71 -25.45
C LEU A 139 -23.50 -11.67 -24.26
N LEU A 140 -22.50 -11.57 -23.38
CA LEU A 140 -22.45 -12.33 -22.12
C LEU A 140 -23.64 -12.01 -21.21
N ARG A 141 -23.92 -10.71 -21.02
CA ARG A 141 -25.06 -10.25 -20.20
C ARG A 141 -26.36 -10.74 -20.79
N LYS A 142 -26.56 -10.60 -22.10
CA LYS A 142 -27.74 -11.11 -22.79
C LYS A 142 -27.98 -12.59 -22.50
N ALA A 143 -26.99 -13.44 -22.78
CA ALA A 143 -27.12 -14.88 -22.58
C ALA A 143 -27.36 -15.26 -21.12
N LEU A 144 -26.70 -14.58 -20.18
CA LEU A 144 -26.92 -14.79 -18.75
C LEU A 144 -28.33 -14.38 -18.32
N LEU A 145 -28.82 -13.22 -18.76
CA LEU A 145 -30.13 -12.70 -18.43
C LEU A 145 -31.25 -13.59 -18.96
N GLU A 146 -31.13 -14.11 -20.19
CA GLU A 146 -32.07 -15.08 -20.77
C GLU A 146 -32.17 -16.35 -19.90
N LYS A 147 -31.01 -16.89 -19.49
CA LYS A 147 -30.96 -18.04 -18.57
C LYS A 147 -31.61 -17.77 -17.20
N LEU A 148 -31.69 -16.49 -16.79
CA LEU A 148 -32.32 -16.06 -15.54
C LEU A 148 -33.82 -15.72 -15.67
N GLY A 149 -34.38 -15.81 -16.88
CA GLY A 149 -35.81 -15.56 -17.18
C GLY A 149 -36.14 -14.13 -17.60
N TYR A 150 -35.12 -13.32 -17.92
CA TYR A 150 -35.32 -11.97 -18.45
C TYR A 150 -35.54 -12.01 -19.96
N LYS A 151 -36.36 -11.08 -20.46
CA LYS A 151 -36.44 -10.77 -21.88
C LYS A 151 -35.42 -9.69 -22.20
N VAL A 152 -34.60 -9.94 -23.22
CA VAL A 152 -33.52 -9.07 -23.69
C VAL A 152 -33.67 -8.87 -25.20
N GLN A 153 -33.16 -7.76 -25.73
CA GLN A 153 -33.30 -7.49 -27.15
C GLN A 153 -32.52 -8.52 -28.00
N PRO A 154 -32.98 -8.85 -29.21
CA PRO A 154 -32.18 -9.64 -30.13
C PRO A 154 -30.92 -8.86 -30.48
N THR A 155 -29.78 -9.55 -30.56
CA THR A 155 -28.49 -8.93 -30.86
C THR A 155 -27.64 -9.87 -31.69
N GLN A 156 -26.78 -9.31 -32.52
CA GLN A 156 -25.92 -10.08 -33.40
C GLN A 156 -24.51 -9.50 -33.43
N TRP A 157 -23.52 -10.33 -33.15
CA TRP A 157 -22.12 -10.01 -33.41
C TRP A 157 -21.78 -10.24 -34.87
N MET A 158 -21.03 -9.30 -35.44
CA MET A 158 -20.55 -9.35 -36.82
C MET A 158 -19.03 -9.26 -36.81
N SER A 159 -18.39 -10.30 -37.33
CA SER A 159 -16.95 -10.31 -37.54
C SER A 159 -16.51 -9.31 -38.61
N ARG A 160 -17.40 -9.00 -39.58
CA ARG A 160 -17.22 -7.97 -40.62
C ARG A 160 -18.54 -7.31 -40.99
N LEU A 161 -18.54 -5.99 -41.12
CA LEU A 161 -19.66 -5.16 -41.56
C LEU A 161 -19.16 -4.05 -42.48
N ARG A 162 -19.74 -3.89 -43.66
CA ARG A 162 -19.42 -2.76 -44.55
C ARG A 162 -20.42 -1.63 -44.31
N VAL A 163 -19.91 -0.44 -43.99
CA VAL A 163 -20.73 0.75 -43.77
C VAL A 163 -20.39 1.81 -44.81
N ARG A 164 -21.36 2.21 -45.62
CA ARG A 164 -21.24 3.35 -46.54
C ARG A 164 -21.47 4.67 -45.80
N LEU A 165 -20.66 5.66 -46.15
CA LEU A 165 -20.62 7.00 -45.58
C LEU A 165 -20.85 8.03 -46.69
N ASN A 166 -21.30 9.22 -46.32
CA ASN A 166 -21.54 10.33 -47.26
C ASN A 166 -20.23 11.04 -47.62
N GLY A 167 -19.30 10.31 -48.26
CA GLY A 167 -18.02 10.83 -48.76
C GLY A 167 -16.85 10.88 -47.76
N HIS A 168 -15.67 11.26 -48.25
CA HIS A 168 -14.40 11.16 -47.53
C HIS A 168 -14.31 12.06 -46.27
N ALA A 169 -14.95 13.23 -46.26
CA ALA A 169 -15.00 14.07 -45.06
C ALA A 169 -15.76 13.38 -43.90
N SER A 170 -16.86 12.69 -44.22
CA SER A 170 -17.64 11.90 -43.27
C SER A 170 -16.82 10.71 -42.74
N LEU A 171 -15.98 10.10 -43.58
CA LEU A 171 -15.03 9.07 -43.18
C LEU A 171 -14.04 9.57 -42.11
N LEU A 172 -13.41 10.73 -42.33
CA LEU A 172 -12.46 11.30 -41.36
C LEU A 172 -13.14 11.67 -40.03
N GLY A 173 -14.34 12.24 -40.09
CA GLY A 173 -15.17 12.51 -38.91
C GLY A 173 -15.50 11.22 -38.15
N PHE A 174 -15.95 10.18 -38.87
CA PHE A 174 -16.26 8.88 -38.29
C PHE A 174 -15.06 8.21 -37.60
N LEU A 175 -13.86 8.28 -38.17
CA LEU A 175 -12.64 7.77 -37.54
C LEU A 175 -12.29 8.54 -36.26
N THR A 176 -12.49 9.87 -36.28
CA THR A 176 -12.28 10.73 -35.11
C THR A 176 -13.29 10.38 -34.01
N ASP A 177 -14.55 10.14 -34.37
CA ASP A 177 -15.60 9.73 -33.43
C ASP A 177 -15.30 8.36 -32.81
N ILE A 178 -14.82 7.38 -33.59
CA ILE A 178 -14.36 6.10 -33.03
C ILE A 178 -13.26 6.33 -32.00
N GLN A 179 -12.24 7.12 -32.34
CA GLN A 179 -11.11 7.38 -31.45
C GLN A 179 -11.55 8.03 -30.14
N ASN A 180 -12.37 9.08 -30.22
CA ASN A 180 -12.81 9.86 -29.07
C ASN A 180 -13.76 9.07 -28.16
N ASN A 181 -14.70 8.31 -28.74
CA ASN A 181 -15.73 7.63 -27.96
C ASN A 181 -15.28 6.26 -27.42
N THR A 182 -14.46 5.51 -28.17
CA THR A 182 -13.97 4.19 -27.72
C THR A 182 -12.66 4.26 -26.92
N GLU A 183 -12.01 5.43 -26.91
CA GLU A 183 -10.65 5.66 -26.39
C GLU A 183 -9.60 4.68 -26.99
N GLY A 184 -9.88 4.15 -28.19
CA GLY A 184 -9.06 3.17 -28.88
C GLY A 184 -8.62 3.66 -30.26
N ALA A 185 -7.52 3.11 -30.77
CA ALA A 185 -7.09 3.42 -32.13
C ALA A 185 -8.13 2.89 -33.15
N PRO A 186 -8.59 3.71 -34.13
CA PRO A 186 -9.57 3.28 -35.12
C PRO A 186 -9.17 2.02 -35.90
N SER A 187 -7.88 1.79 -36.08
CA SER A 187 -7.31 0.58 -36.72
C SER A 187 -7.65 -0.74 -36.03
N ARG A 188 -8.23 -0.71 -34.82
CA ARG A 188 -8.77 -1.90 -34.14
C ARG A 188 -10.10 -2.37 -34.75
N TRP A 189 -10.90 -1.44 -35.25
CA TRP A 189 -12.22 -1.73 -35.81
C TRP A 189 -12.24 -1.59 -37.33
N VAL A 190 -11.39 -0.74 -37.91
CA VAL A 190 -11.38 -0.48 -39.36
C VAL A 190 -10.31 -1.33 -40.04
N VAL A 191 -10.72 -2.17 -40.99
CA VAL A 191 -9.86 -3.17 -41.64
C VAL A 191 -9.34 -2.70 -43.01
N ASN A 192 -10.05 -1.81 -43.70
CA ASN A 192 -9.68 -1.31 -45.03
C ASN A 192 -8.73 -0.10 -44.96
N ASN A 193 -8.00 0.17 -46.05
CA ASN A 193 -7.12 1.33 -46.14
C ASN A 193 -7.93 2.62 -46.35
N THR A 194 -8.01 3.46 -45.32
CA THR A 194 -8.82 4.68 -45.31
C THR A 194 -8.14 5.90 -45.91
N GLN A 195 -6.95 5.76 -46.52
CA GLN A 195 -6.21 6.88 -47.12
C GLN A 195 -6.56 7.16 -48.59
N ASP A 196 -7.39 6.33 -49.23
CA ASP A 196 -7.85 6.56 -50.60
C ASP A 196 -9.02 7.58 -50.60
N PRO A 197 -8.87 8.75 -51.27
CA PRO A 197 -9.93 9.76 -51.33
C PRO A 197 -11.18 9.32 -52.11
N ASN A 198 -11.11 8.23 -52.89
CA ASN A 198 -12.26 7.68 -53.62
C ASN A 198 -13.06 6.64 -52.82
N VAL A 199 -12.67 6.35 -51.57
CA VAL A 199 -13.37 5.40 -50.71
C VAL A 199 -14.37 6.13 -49.83
N ASP A 200 -15.65 5.79 -50.00
CA ASP A 200 -16.79 6.29 -49.23
C ASP A 200 -17.35 5.24 -48.25
N TYR A 201 -16.65 4.13 -48.02
CA TYR A 201 -17.07 3.06 -47.11
C TYR A 201 -15.98 2.64 -46.12
N VAL A 202 -16.40 2.08 -44.99
CA VAL A 202 -15.53 1.42 -44.00
C VAL A 202 -15.88 -0.05 -43.86
N ASP A 203 -14.86 -0.90 -43.87
CA ASP A 203 -15.01 -2.30 -43.48
C ASP A 203 -14.69 -2.41 -42.00
N LEU A 204 -15.74 -2.54 -41.18
CA LEU A 204 -15.65 -2.69 -39.74
C LEU A 204 -15.49 -4.15 -39.35
N GLN A 205 -14.77 -4.41 -38.26
CA GLN A 205 -14.70 -5.69 -37.57
C GLN A 205 -15.11 -5.55 -36.10
N ASP A 206 -15.50 -6.67 -35.51
CA ASP A 206 -15.85 -6.80 -34.09
C ASP A 206 -16.94 -5.83 -33.63
N VAL A 207 -18.10 -5.89 -34.31
CA VAL A 207 -19.22 -4.98 -34.07
C VAL A 207 -20.45 -5.75 -33.59
N VAL A 208 -21.26 -5.12 -32.74
CA VAL A 208 -22.51 -5.70 -32.24
C VAL A 208 -23.69 -4.88 -32.75
N LEU A 209 -24.68 -5.54 -33.35
CA LEU A 209 -25.91 -4.92 -33.83
C LEU A 209 -27.05 -5.15 -32.84
N LEU A 210 -27.84 -4.10 -32.65
CA LEU A 210 -29.08 -4.06 -31.89
C LEU A 210 -30.20 -3.45 -32.76
N PRO A 211 -31.48 -3.77 -32.52
CA PRO A 211 -32.61 -3.06 -33.11
C PRO A 211 -32.55 -1.57 -32.76
N ALA A 212 -32.78 -0.68 -33.74
CA ALA A 212 -32.84 0.76 -33.47
C ALA A 212 -34.11 1.15 -32.69
N THR A 213 -35.19 0.39 -32.86
CA THR A 213 -36.44 0.56 -32.09
C THR A 213 -36.51 -0.48 -30.98
N GLN A 214 -36.56 0.00 -29.74
CA GLN A 214 -36.63 -0.87 -28.56
C GLN A 214 -38.09 -1.20 -28.24
N THR A 215 -38.40 -2.49 -28.14
CA THR A 215 -39.73 -2.99 -27.72
C THR A 215 -39.89 -3.03 -26.20
N PHE A 216 -38.78 -3.07 -25.47
CA PHE A 216 -38.66 -3.02 -24.01
C PHE A 216 -37.24 -2.60 -23.62
N TYR A 217 -36.99 -2.27 -22.35
CA TYR A 217 -35.69 -1.78 -21.88
C TYR A 217 -34.52 -2.72 -22.25
N SER A 218 -33.45 -2.16 -22.83
CA SER A 218 -32.22 -2.87 -23.20
C SER A 218 -31.35 -3.24 -21.99
N LEU A 219 -31.78 -4.22 -21.19
CA LEU A 219 -31.07 -4.70 -20.00
C LEU A 219 -29.68 -5.27 -20.33
N GLU A 220 -29.46 -5.79 -21.53
CA GLU A 220 -28.17 -6.33 -21.98
C GLU A 220 -27.05 -5.28 -22.04
N THR A 221 -27.40 -4.00 -22.16
CA THR A 221 -26.43 -2.88 -22.16
C THR A 221 -25.85 -2.58 -20.77
N GLY A 222 -26.49 -3.08 -19.69
CA GLY A 222 -26.10 -2.93 -18.28
C GLY A 222 -26.16 -1.50 -17.71
N ALA A 223 -26.50 -0.52 -18.51
CA ALA A 223 -26.67 0.86 -18.10
C ALA A 223 -28.17 1.18 -17.89
N ILE A 224 -28.67 1.01 -16.67
CA ILE A 224 -30.08 1.29 -16.31
C ILE A 224 -30.15 2.48 -15.32
N PRO A 225 -30.75 3.62 -15.71
CA PRO A 225 -30.88 4.76 -14.81
C PRO A 225 -31.69 4.45 -13.54
N PRO A 226 -31.37 5.05 -12.38
CA PRO A 226 -32.12 4.87 -11.14
C PRO A 226 -33.62 5.19 -11.26
N SER A 227 -33.96 6.16 -12.11
CA SER A 227 -35.34 6.56 -12.42
C SER A 227 -36.16 5.44 -13.07
N VAL A 228 -35.51 4.45 -13.67
CA VAL A 228 -36.14 3.25 -14.22
C VAL A 228 -36.18 2.14 -13.18
N ILE A 229 -35.15 1.96 -12.36
CA ILE A 229 -35.08 0.88 -11.37
C ILE A 229 -36.19 1.02 -10.30
N GLN A 230 -36.38 2.22 -9.75
CA GLN A 230 -37.47 2.57 -8.82
C GLN A 230 -37.66 1.58 -7.65
N GLY A 231 -36.57 0.98 -7.14
CA GLY A 231 -36.62 0.02 -6.03
C GLY A 231 -37.24 -1.34 -6.37
N ARG A 232 -37.47 -1.66 -7.65
CA ARG A 232 -38.01 -2.97 -8.08
C ARG A 232 -36.92 -4.04 -8.04
N ARG A 233 -37.13 -5.13 -7.29
CA ARG A 233 -36.20 -6.28 -7.17
C ARG A 233 -35.75 -6.77 -8.54
N VAL A 234 -36.70 -6.87 -9.48
CA VAL A 234 -36.43 -7.38 -10.83
C VAL A 234 -35.32 -6.61 -11.56
N MET A 235 -35.15 -5.31 -11.30
CA MET A 235 -34.07 -4.51 -11.88
C MET A 235 -32.91 -4.28 -10.89
N ASN A 236 -33.24 -4.05 -9.62
CA ASN A 236 -32.27 -3.67 -8.60
C ASN A 236 -31.25 -4.80 -8.31
N ALA A 237 -31.71 -6.05 -8.35
CA ALA A 237 -30.85 -7.22 -8.19
C ALA A 237 -29.86 -7.43 -9.36
N LEU A 238 -30.05 -6.76 -10.50
CA LEU A 238 -29.19 -6.93 -11.68
C LEU A 238 -27.75 -6.47 -11.47
N LEU A 239 -27.46 -5.70 -10.42
CA LEU A 239 -26.09 -5.42 -9.97
C LEU A 239 -25.24 -6.69 -9.90
N VAL A 240 -25.80 -7.79 -9.39
CA VAL A 240 -25.09 -9.06 -9.19
C VAL A 240 -24.70 -9.72 -10.52
N PRO A 241 -25.64 -10.07 -11.43
CA PRO A 241 -25.28 -10.66 -12.72
C PRO A 241 -24.46 -9.72 -13.59
N TYR A 242 -24.68 -8.40 -13.54
CA TYR A 242 -23.85 -7.46 -14.30
C TYR A 242 -22.40 -7.49 -13.87
N GLN A 243 -22.15 -7.42 -12.56
CA GLN A 243 -20.79 -7.51 -12.04
C GLN A 243 -20.15 -8.88 -12.30
N LEU A 244 -20.94 -9.95 -12.29
CA LEU A 244 -20.44 -11.30 -12.53
C LEU A 244 -19.79 -11.46 -13.91
N VAL A 245 -20.35 -10.81 -14.94
CA VAL A 245 -19.88 -10.90 -16.34
C VAL A 245 -19.30 -9.58 -16.88
N ASP A 246 -18.95 -8.63 -16.02
CA ASP A 246 -18.24 -7.42 -16.41
C ASP A 246 -16.74 -7.71 -16.62
N VAL A 247 -16.43 -8.32 -17.77
CA VAL A 247 -15.07 -8.70 -18.11
C VAL A 247 -14.29 -7.46 -18.56
N PRO A 248 -13.13 -7.13 -17.95
CA PRO A 248 -12.26 -6.08 -18.46
C PRO A 248 -11.66 -6.47 -19.81
N GLU A 249 -11.08 -5.51 -20.55
CA GLU A 249 -10.50 -5.80 -21.88
C GLU A 249 -9.43 -6.90 -21.80
N SER A 250 -8.66 -6.97 -20.71
CA SER A 250 -7.76 -8.10 -20.44
C SER A 250 -8.42 -9.14 -19.54
N LEU A 251 -8.62 -10.35 -20.06
CA LEU A 251 -9.13 -11.48 -19.28
C LEU A 251 -8.12 -11.96 -18.22
N ASN A 252 -6.82 -11.75 -18.44
CA ASN A 252 -5.80 -12.04 -17.44
C ASN A 252 -5.98 -11.15 -16.19
N SER A 253 -6.40 -9.89 -16.37
CA SER A 253 -6.72 -8.98 -15.25
C SER A 253 -8.06 -9.27 -14.56
N PHE A 254 -8.90 -10.14 -15.14
CA PHE A 254 -10.21 -10.45 -14.57
C PHE A 254 -10.09 -11.33 -13.32
N SER A 255 -10.59 -10.84 -12.19
CA SER A 255 -10.51 -11.55 -10.90
C SER A 255 -11.26 -12.89 -10.89
N TRP A 256 -10.65 -13.92 -10.30
CA TRP A 256 -11.28 -15.21 -9.99
C TRP A 256 -12.39 -15.11 -8.92
N LEU A 257 -12.37 -14.04 -8.13
CA LEU A 257 -13.36 -13.71 -7.10
C LEU A 257 -14.33 -12.65 -7.60
N ALA A 258 -15.62 -12.84 -7.30
CA ALA A 258 -16.67 -11.91 -7.69
C ALA A 258 -16.66 -10.67 -6.80
N GLY A 259 -16.52 -10.84 -5.48
CA GLY A 259 -16.60 -9.73 -4.54
C GLY A 259 -15.82 -9.97 -3.27
N ARG A 260 -16.08 -9.13 -2.28
CA ARG A 260 -15.53 -9.27 -0.92
C ARG A 260 -16.46 -8.65 0.11
N ILE A 261 -16.30 -9.05 1.37
CA ILE A 261 -17.00 -8.45 2.51
C ILE A 261 -16.20 -7.24 2.98
N VAL A 262 -16.79 -6.05 2.92
CA VAL A 262 -16.24 -4.80 3.44
C VAL A 262 -17.25 -4.23 4.42
N ASN A 263 -16.86 -4.05 5.69
CA ASN A 263 -17.68 -3.35 6.68
C ASN A 263 -19.11 -3.94 6.78
N GLN A 264 -19.19 -5.26 7.01
CA GLN A 264 -20.45 -6.04 7.01
C GLN A 264 -21.33 -5.85 5.76
N SER A 265 -20.74 -5.50 4.61
CA SER A 265 -21.44 -5.37 3.34
C SER A 265 -20.72 -6.18 2.27
N VAL A 266 -21.46 -6.79 1.34
CA VAL A 266 -20.86 -7.39 0.15
C VAL A 266 -20.54 -6.28 -0.85
N TYR A 267 -19.26 -6.10 -1.16
CA TYR A 267 -18.79 -5.16 -2.16
C TYR A 267 -18.64 -5.84 -3.52
N LEU A 268 -19.38 -5.33 -4.50
CA LEU A 268 -19.33 -5.74 -5.90
C LEU A 268 -18.82 -4.58 -6.75
N ASN A 269 -17.63 -4.74 -7.32
CA ASN A 269 -17.02 -3.70 -8.15
C ASN A 269 -17.66 -3.69 -9.54
N TYR A 270 -18.48 -2.69 -9.83
CA TYR A 270 -19.14 -2.49 -11.13
C TYR A 270 -19.22 -0.99 -11.46
N GLU A 271 -18.99 -0.65 -12.73
CA GLU A 271 -18.86 0.75 -13.16
C GLU A 271 -20.10 1.60 -12.84
N TRP A 272 -21.30 1.03 -13.04
CA TRP A 272 -22.58 1.71 -12.76
C TRP A 272 -23.21 1.27 -11.44
N ALA A 273 -22.42 0.78 -10.49
CA ALA A 273 -22.96 0.24 -9.24
C ALA A 273 -23.76 1.26 -8.42
N SER A 274 -23.49 2.56 -8.58
CA SER A 274 -24.20 3.64 -7.89
C SER A 274 -25.66 3.78 -8.29
N TRP A 275 -26.06 3.16 -9.41
CA TRP A 275 -27.44 3.21 -9.88
C TRP A 275 -28.33 2.15 -9.23
N PHE A 276 -27.71 1.16 -8.59
CA PHE A 276 -28.39 0.06 -7.93
C PHE A 276 -28.30 0.22 -6.41
N ASN A 277 -29.33 -0.21 -5.71
CA ASN A 277 -29.39 -0.26 -4.26
C ASN A 277 -30.17 -1.51 -3.78
N PRO A 278 -29.74 -2.73 -4.17
CA PRO A 278 -30.47 -3.95 -3.81
C PRO A 278 -30.37 -4.23 -2.31
N SER A 279 -31.47 -4.73 -1.72
CA SER A 279 -31.39 -5.32 -0.38
C SER A 279 -30.56 -6.61 -0.43
N PHE A 280 -30.07 -7.06 0.73
CA PHE A 280 -29.36 -8.35 0.83
C PHE A 280 -30.22 -9.49 0.29
N GLN A 281 -31.54 -9.46 0.54
CA GLN A 281 -32.46 -10.49 0.10
C GLN A 281 -32.76 -10.44 -1.40
N ASP A 282 -32.71 -9.27 -2.04
CA ASP A 282 -32.80 -9.15 -3.50
C ASP A 282 -31.57 -9.79 -4.16
N ALA A 283 -30.39 -9.54 -3.60
CA ALA A 283 -29.16 -10.16 -4.06
C ALA A 283 -29.17 -11.69 -3.82
N GLN A 284 -29.61 -12.16 -2.65
CA GLN A 284 -29.80 -13.58 -2.38
C GLN A 284 -30.77 -14.22 -3.37
N TRP A 285 -31.88 -13.55 -3.71
CA TRP A 285 -32.85 -14.05 -4.67
C TRP A 285 -32.20 -14.34 -6.02
N ILE A 286 -31.45 -13.39 -6.59
CA ILE A 286 -30.81 -13.60 -7.91
C ILE A 286 -29.64 -14.57 -7.83
N VAL A 287 -28.89 -14.61 -6.72
CA VAL A 287 -27.82 -15.60 -6.51
C VAL A 287 -28.37 -17.01 -6.40
N ARG A 288 -29.55 -17.23 -5.80
CA ARG A 288 -30.24 -18.54 -5.81
C ARG A 288 -30.62 -18.97 -7.23
N ARG A 289 -30.90 -18.04 -8.14
CA ARG A 289 -31.14 -18.37 -9.56
C ARG A 289 -29.83 -18.73 -10.25
N LEU A 290 -28.79 -17.91 -10.07
CA LEU A 290 -27.43 -18.19 -10.57
C LEU A 290 -26.89 -19.53 -10.07
N SER A 291 -27.23 -19.92 -8.84
CA SER A 291 -26.76 -21.18 -8.26
C SER A 291 -27.38 -22.42 -8.91
N ARG A 292 -28.48 -22.28 -9.68
CA ARG A 292 -29.10 -23.38 -10.42
C ARG A 292 -28.40 -23.65 -11.76
N LEU A 293 -27.59 -22.71 -12.25
CA LEU A 293 -26.86 -22.86 -13.52
C LEU A 293 -25.69 -23.83 -13.34
N GLY A 294 -25.70 -24.91 -14.13
CA GLY A 294 -24.66 -25.93 -14.14
C GLY A 294 -23.46 -25.54 -15.00
N SER A 295 -22.41 -26.37 -14.99
CA SER A 295 -21.21 -26.14 -15.82
C SER A 295 -21.53 -26.02 -17.31
N HIS A 296 -22.54 -26.77 -17.79
CA HIS A 296 -23.02 -26.72 -19.17
C HIS A 296 -23.67 -25.37 -19.50
N ASP A 297 -24.53 -24.84 -18.64
CA ASP A 297 -25.15 -23.52 -18.84
C ASP A 297 -24.10 -22.41 -18.94
N TRP A 298 -23.08 -22.45 -18.07
CA TRP A 298 -21.96 -21.50 -18.14
C TRP A 298 -21.16 -21.61 -19.44
N LYS A 299 -21.03 -22.83 -19.97
CA LYS A 299 -20.39 -23.04 -21.27
C LYS A 299 -21.22 -22.41 -22.40
N GLU A 300 -22.54 -22.61 -22.40
CA GLU A 300 -23.44 -21.98 -23.38
C GLU A 300 -23.38 -20.44 -23.31
N ILE A 301 -23.41 -19.87 -22.10
CA ILE A 301 -23.32 -18.41 -21.88
C ILE A 301 -22.02 -17.85 -22.49
N VAL A 302 -20.88 -18.51 -22.24
CA VAL A 302 -19.59 -18.06 -22.78
C VAL A 302 -19.52 -18.23 -24.30
N GLN A 303 -20.06 -19.32 -24.84
CA GLN A 303 -20.12 -19.54 -26.29
C GLN A 303 -21.00 -18.52 -27.01
N ALA A 304 -22.09 -18.08 -26.37
CA ALA A 304 -22.96 -17.03 -26.90
C ALA A 304 -22.24 -15.68 -27.05
N ALA A 305 -21.17 -15.46 -26.28
CA ALA A 305 -20.35 -14.25 -26.37
C ALA A 305 -19.48 -14.17 -27.63
N LYS A 306 -19.34 -15.26 -28.41
CA LYS A 306 -18.54 -15.30 -29.65
C LYS A 306 -17.08 -14.86 -29.44
N LEU A 307 -16.49 -15.24 -28.31
CA LEU A 307 -15.07 -14.99 -28.01
C LEU A 307 -14.17 -16.03 -28.70
N PRO A 308 -12.86 -15.75 -28.88
CA PRO A 308 -11.90 -16.78 -29.31
C PRO A 308 -11.94 -18.02 -28.40
N ASN A 309 -11.58 -19.18 -28.92
CA ASN A 309 -11.70 -20.47 -28.20
C ASN A 309 -10.89 -20.46 -26.89
N GLU A 310 -9.65 -19.98 -26.94
CA GLU A 310 -8.76 -19.84 -25.79
C GLU A 310 -9.33 -18.91 -24.73
N VAL A 311 -9.81 -17.74 -25.15
CA VAL A 311 -10.42 -16.73 -24.27
C VAL A 311 -11.68 -17.30 -23.62
N SER A 312 -12.52 -17.98 -24.40
CA SER A 312 -13.73 -18.67 -23.92
C SER A 312 -13.40 -19.74 -22.87
N MET A 313 -12.37 -20.54 -23.10
CA MET A 313 -11.98 -21.62 -22.19
C MET A 313 -11.55 -21.07 -20.83
N LEU A 314 -10.76 -20.01 -20.80
CA LEU A 314 -10.36 -19.36 -19.54
C LEU A 314 -11.53 -18.64 -18.86
N LEU A 315 -12.37 -17.93 -19.63
CA LEU A 315 -13.52 -17.20 -19.10
C LEU A 315 -14.54 -18.15 -18.45
N HIS A 316 -14.77 -19.32 -19.04
CA HIS A 316 -15.65 -20.35 -18.47
C HIS A 316 -15.22 -20.75 -17.05
N GLU A 317 -13.92 -20.98 -16.85
CA GLU A 317 -13.37 -21.33 -15.53
C GLU A 317 -13.46 -20.16 -14.53
N LYS A 318 -13.15 -18.92 -14.98
CA LYS A 318 -13.27 -17.72 -14.13
C LYS A 318 -14.72 -17.45 -13.72
N LEU A 319 -15.70 -17.58 -14.61
CA LEU A 319 -17.12 -17.39 -14.28
C LEU A 319 -17.65 -18.44 -13.30
N LYS A 320 -17.25 -19.72 -13.45
CA LYS A 320 -17.57 -20.75 -12.44
C LYS A 320 -17.01 -20.40 -11.07
N SER A 321 -15.77 -19.91 -11.02
CA SER A 321 -15.13 -19.44 -9.78
C SER A 321 -15.90 -18.30 -9.13
N ARG A 322 -16.24 -17.27 -9.92
CA ARG A 322 -17.00 -16.11 -9.47
C ARG A 322 -18.41 -16.48 -9.01
N ARG A 323 -19.10 -17.40 -9.69
CA ARG A 323 -20.39 -17.95 -9.23
C ARG A 323 -20.26 -18.61 -7.86
N ASN A 324 -19.24 -19.45 -7.68
CA ASN A 324 -19.00 -20.12 -6.40
C ASN A 324 -18.68 -19.13 -5.28
N ASP A 325 -17.98 -18.04 -5.60
CA ASP A 325 -17.71 -16.96 -4.68
C ASP A 325 -18.99 -16.21 -4.26
N LEU A 326 -19.85 -15.84 -5.21
CA LEU A 326 -21.16 -15.23 -4.90
C LEU A 326 -22.03 -16.13 -4.01
N VAL A 327 -22.09 -17.43 -4.31
CA VAL A 327 -22.84 -18.40 -3.49
C VAL A 327 -22.36 -18.39 -2.04
N LYS A 328 -21.04 -18.28 -1.81
CA LYS A 328 -20.47 -18.16 -0.46
C LYS A 328 -20.78 -16.80 0.18
N LEU A 329 -20.55 -15.69 -0.54
CA LEU A 329 -20.76 -14.33 -0.03
C LEU A 329 -22.20 -14.10 0.43
N PHE A 330 -23.17 -14.65 -0.31
CA PHE A 330 -24.60 -14.52 -0.01
C PHE A 330 -25.19 -15.70 0.78
N GLN A 331 -24.33 -16.61 1.27
CA GLN A 331 -24.70 -17.73 2.15
C GLN A 331 -25.79 -18.64 1.54
N ILE A 332 -25.71 -18.90 0.24
CA ILE A 332 -26.66 -19.76 -0.46
C ILE A 332 -26.21 -21.23 -0.34
N PRO A 333 -27.07 -22.14 0.13
CA PRO A 333 -26.76 -23.56 0.17
C PRO A 333 -26.81 -24.12 -1.26
N ALA A 334 -25.67 -24.18 -1.93
CA ALA A 334 -25.54 -24.78 -3.26
C ALA A 334 -24.16 -25.42 -3.43
N GLU A 335 -24.12 -26.55 -4.13
CA GLU A 335 -22.86 -27.24 -4.42
C GLU A 335 -21.94 -26.36 -5.29
N PRO A 336 -20.64 -26.29 -4.98
CA PRO A 336 -19.67 -25.55 -5.77
C PRO A 336 -19.38 -26.28 -7.09
N LEU A 337 -19.28 -25.52 -8.18
CA LEU A 337 -18.82 -26.06 -9.45
C LEU A 337 -17.30 -26.34 -9.40
N THR A 338 -16.84 -27.43 -10.02
CA THR A 338 -15.41 -27.72 -10.14
C THR A 338 -14.72 -26.71 -11.05
N ILE A 339 -13.57 -26.18 -10.61
CA ILE A 339 -12.78 -25.16 -11.31
C ILE A 339 -11.42 -25.74 -11.67
N ILE A 340 -10.96 -25.49 -12.89
CA ILE A 340 -9.63 -25.85 -13.39
C ILE A 340 -8.89 -24.54 -13.67
N SER A 341 -7.98 -24.14 -12.78
CA SER A 341 -7.27 -22.85 -12.93
C SER A 341 -6.13 -22.90 -13.95
N ALA A 342 -5.54 -24.07 -14.21
CA ALA A 342 -4.37 -24.25 -15.08
C ALA A 342 -4.72 -24.70 -16.51
N VAL A 343 -5.82 -24.20 -17.07
CA VAL A 343 -6.27 -24.56 -18.43
C VAL A 343 -5.26 -24.11 -19.51
N SER A 344 -5.03 -24.95 -20.53
CA SER A 344 -4.03 -24.67 -21.57
C SER A 344 -4.55 -25.03 -22.97
N LEU A 345 -4.30 -24.15 -23.95
CA LEU A 345 -4.45 -24.38 -25.38
C LEU A 345 -3.28 -23.64 -26.10
N VAL A 346 -2.18 -24.35 -26.31
CA VAL A 346 -0.92 -23.82 -26.85
C VAL A 346 -1.11 -23.36 -28.31
N PRO A 347 -0.52 -22.24 -28.75
CA PRO A 347 0.43 -21.39 -28.01
C PRO A 347 -0.21 -20.23 -27.23
N ASN A 348 -1.49 -19.94 -27.42
CA ASN A 348 -2.09 -18.68 -26.98
C ASN A 348 -2.60 -18.71 -25.53
N LEU A 349 -2.86 -19.88 -24.95
CA LEU A 349 -3.27 -20.07 -23.56
C LEU A 349 -2.37 -21.12 -22.89
N VAL A 350 -1.64 -20.74 -21.86
CA VAL A 350 -0.70 -21.61 -21.14
C VAL A 350 -0.91 -21.46 -19.64
N GLU A 351 -1.23 -22.56 -18.96
CA GLU A 351 -1.42 -22.63 -17.50
C GLU A 351 -2.35 -21.54 -16.93
N GLY A 352 -3.50 -21.33 -17.56
CA GLY A 352 -4.51 -20.36 -17.12
C GLY A 352 -4.25 -18.93 -17.59
N LYS A 353 -3.25 -18.71 -18.46
CA LYS A 353 -2.86 -17.37 -18.91
C LYS A 353 -2.82 -17.20 -20.42
N LEU A 354 -3.45 -16.14 -20.90
CA LEU A 354 -3.38 -15.73 -22.30
C LEU A 354 -2.02 -15.09 -22.60
N LYS A 355 -1.41 -15.48 -23.71
CA LYS A 355 -0.10 -14.99 -24.20
C LYS A 355 -0.23 -14.09 -25.43
N ALA A 356 -1.30 -14.24 -26.22
CA ALA A 356 -1.57 -13.42 -27.38
C ALA A 356 -2.39 -12.18 -27.01
N SER A 357 -1.92 -11.00 -27.43
CA SER A 357 -2.57 -9.71 -27.19
C SER A 357 -3.42 -9.23 -28.36
N ASN A 358 -3.27 -9.78 -29.57
CA ASN A 358 -4.07 -9.42 -30.74
C ASN A 358 -4.69 -10.69 -31.32
N TRP A 359 -5.96 -10.59 -31.68
CA TRP A 359 -6.76 -11.71 -32.18
C TRP A 359 -7.38 -11.32 -33.52
N PRO A 360 -7.10 -12.05 -34.62
CA PRO A 360 -7.67 -11.72 -35.92
C PRO A 360 -9.20 -11.67 -35.90
N GLY A 361 -9.78 -10.58 -36.41
CA GLY A 361 -11.24 -10.37 -36.44
C GLY A 361 -11.84 -9.82 -35.13
N TYR A 362 -11.00 -9.47 -34.15
CA TYR A 362 -11.42 -8.86 -32.89
C TYR A 362 -10.70 -7.52 -32.66
N ALA A 363 -11.43 -6.54 -32.15
CA ALA A 363 -10.88 -5.24 -31.74
C ALA A 363 -10.32 -5.28 -30.30
N SER A 364 -10.81 -6.23 -29.51
CA SER A 364 -10.41 -6.47 -28.12
C SER A 364 -9.05 -7.19 -28.05
N ARG A 365 -8.20 -6.80 -27.10
CA ARG A 365 -6.86 -7.42 -26.93
C ARG A 365 -6.85 -8.70 -26.09
N PHE A 366 -7.76 -8.84 -25.12
CA PHE A 366 -7.86 -9.97 -24.18
C PHE A 366 -6.65 -10.21 -23.24
N SER A 367 -5.48 -9.66 -23.53
CA SER A 367 -4.30 -9.64 -22.66
C SER A 367 -3.42 -8.42 -22.97
N PHE A 368 -2.84 -7.83 -21.93
CA PHE A 368 -1.88 -6.73 -22.08
C PHE A 368 -0.43 -7.16 -21.84
N GLY A 369 -0.22 -8.38 -21.34
CA GLY A 369 1.08 -8.85 -20.87
C GLY A 369 1.34 -8.44 -19.43
N ASP A 370 2.36 -9.06 -18.82
CA ASP A 370 2.73 -8.75 -17.45
C ASP A 370 3.34 -7.35 -17.34
N PRO A 371 3.06 -6.61 -16.25
CA PRO A 371 3.77 -5.38 -15.97
C PRO A 371 5.28 -5.65 -15.86
N ASP A 372 6.08 -4.66 -16.25
CA ASP A 372 7.52 -4.71 -16.05
C ASP A 372 7.83 -4.91 -14.57
N ASN A 373 8.43 -6.06 -14.25
CA ASN A 373 8.79 -6.40 -12.90
C ASN A 373 10.16 -5.80 -12.56
N PRO A 374 10.28 -4.88 -11.57
CA PRO A 374 11.55 -4.25 -11.19
C PRO A 374 12.57 -5.25 -10.63
N LEU A 375 12.21 -6.52 -10.49
CA LEU A 375 13.04 -7.62 -10.00
C LEU A 375 13.00 -8.86 -10.90
N SER A 376 12.78 -8.71 -12.21
CA SER A 376 13.05 -9.80 -13.17
C SER A 376 14.49 -10.31 -13.03
N THR A 377 14.82 -11.51 -13.54
CA THR A 377 16.21 -12.06 -13.46
C THR A 377 17.27 -11.09 -13.98
N SER A 378 16.95 -10.37 -15.06
CA SER A 378 17.79 -9.31 -15.62
C SER A 378 17.92 -8.07 -14.71
N GLU A 379 16.88 -7.75 -13.93
CA GLU A 379 16.85 -6.66 -12.96
C GLU A 379 17.58 -7.01 -11.66
N VAL A 380 17.48 -8.27 -11.18
CA VAL A 380 18.27 -8.76 -10.04
C VAL A 380 19.76 -8.68 -10.36
N THR A 381 20.14 -9.03 -11.58
CA THR A 381 21.53 -8.86 -12.04
C THR A 381 21.92 -7.38 -12.06
N ALA A 382 21.02 -6.49 -12.50
CA ALA A 382 21.25 -5.04 -12.46
C ALA A 382 21.36 -4.51 -11.02
N PHE A 383 20.55 -5.00 -10.09
CA PHE A 383 20.60 -4.70 -8.66
C PHE A 383 21.94 -5.10 -8.04
N LEU A 384 22.39 -6.34 -8.27
CA LEU A 384 23.68 -6.83 -7.78
C LEU A 384 24.85 -6.05 -8.39
N LYS A 385 24.78 -5.70 -9.68
CA LYS A 385 25.77 -4.82 -10.32
C LYS A 385 25.78 -3.42 -9.69
N ALA A 386 24.61 -2.82 -9.47
CA ALA A 386 24.49 -1.51 -8.84
C ALA A 386 25.10 -1.54 -7.43
N LYS A 387 24.77 -2.55 -6.61
CA LYS A 387 25.38 -2.77 -5.30
C LYS A 387 26.89 -2.98 -5.37
N GLY A 388 27.39 -3.75 -6.34
CA GLY A 388 28.81 -3.92 -6.57
C GLY A 388 29.53 -2.61 -6.92
N ILE A 389 28.91 -1.75 -7.72
CA ILE A 389 29.44 -0.41 -8.02
C ILE A 389 29.41 0.48 -6.77
N SER A 390 28.33 0.44 -5.97
CA SER A 390 28.27 1.14 -4.69
C SER A 390 29.42 0.73 -3.77
N SER A 391 29.72 -0.57 -3.66
CA SER A 391 30.86 -1.06 -2.86
C SER A 391 32.23 -0.60 -3.39
N LEU A 392 32.40 -0.47 -4.71
CA LEU A 392 33.62 0.11 -5.31
C LEU A 392 33.74 1.60 -5.00
N ILE A 393 32.63 2.33 -5.07
CA ILE A 393 32.55 3.74 -4.66
C ILE A 393 32.93 3.86 -3.18
N ASP A 394 32.35 3.05 -2.29
CA ASP A 394 32.66 3.06 -0.86
C ASP A 394 34.15 2.75 -0.60
N SER A 395 34.74 1.84 -1.36
CA SER A 395 36.17 1.51 -1.28
C SER A 395 37.04 2.69 -1.71
N ALA A 396 36.70 3.35 -2.82
CA ALA A 396 37.40 4.55 -3.30
C ALA A 396 37.25 5.71 -2.31
N MET A 397 36.04 5.90 -1.75
CA MET A 397 35.77 6.90 -0.73
C MET A 397 36.52 6.59 0.56
N SER A 398 36.64 5.33 0.96
CA SER A 398 37.43 4.92 2.13
C SER A 398 38.91 5.27 1.95
N TYR A 399 39.45 5.03 0.75
CA TYR A 399 40.80 5.46 0.38
C TYR A 399 40.96 6.99 0.42
N MET A 400 40.04 7.75 -0.18
CA MET A 400 40.05 9.21 -0.14
C MET A 400 39.92 9.76 1.29
N ASN A 401 39.04 9.19 2.09
CA ASN A 401 38.80 9.61 3.48
C ASN A 401 39.99 9.32 4.38
N SER A 402 40.86 8.35 4.04
CA SER A 402 42.10 8.11 4.78
C SER A 402 43.04 9.32 4.79
N PHE A 403 43.01 10.19 3.78
CA PHE A 403 43.81 11.43 3.72
C PHE A 403 43.28 12.53 4.65
N PHE A 404 42.00 12.48 5.02
CA PHE A 404 41.36 13.49 5.87
C PHE A 404 41.27 13.04 7.34
N ASN A 405 42.00 12.01 7.74
CA ASN A 405 41.97 11.45 9.08
C ASN A 405 43.37 11.47 9.71
N ASN A 406 43.48 11.91 10.96
CA ASN A 406 44.75 11.84 11.69
C ASN A 406 45.01 10.48 12.37
N ASN A 407 44.30 9.42 11.96
CA ASN A 407 44.38 8.08 12.56
C ASN A 407 45.81 7.54 12.60
N ASN A 408 46.63 7.77 11.57
CA ASN A 408 48.03 7.33 11.56
C ASN A 408 48.87 8.01 12.65
N ALA A 409 48.60 9.29 12.94
CA ALA A 409 49.27 10.02 14.01
C ALA A 409 48.77 9.59 15.40
N VAL A 410 47.47 9.29 15.54
CA VAL A 410 46.91 8.73 16.77
C VAL A 410 47.47 7.34 17.03
N GLN A 411 47.42 6.43 16.05
CA GLN A 411 47.99 5.08 16.13
C GLN A 411 49.50 5.10 16.37
N GLY A 412 50.25 5.99 15.74
CA GLY A 412 51.67 6.19 16.02
C GLY A 412 51.94 6.53 17.49
N LYS A 413 51.16 7.45 18.07
CA LYS A 413 51.28 7.82 19.50
C LYS A 413 50.82 6.72 20.45
N VAL A 414 49.80 5.95 20.08
CA VAL A 414 49.36 4.76 20.82
C VAL A 414 50.48 3.70 20.81
N ASN A 415 50.99 3.36 19.64
CA ASN A 415 52.06 2.36 19.47
C ASN A 415 53.35 2.77 20.20
N GLN A 416 53.75 4.04 20.14
CA GLN A 416 54.90 4.55 20.91
C GLN A 416 54.73 4.36 22.41
N ARG A 417 53.53 4.63 22.96
CA ARG A 417 53.24 4.41 24.38
C ARG A 417 53.22 2.93 24.74
N THR A 418 52.61 2.08 23.91
CA THR A 418 52.56 0.63 24.13
C THR A 418 53.95 0.01 24.08
N LEU A 419 54.77 0.39 23.09
CA LEU A 419 56.19 -0.02 22.99
C LEU A 419 56.99 0.46 24.19
N GLY A 420 56.84 1.71 24.62
CA GLY A 420 57.49 2.24 25.82
C GLY A 420 57.15 1.42 27.07
N ASN A 421 55.87 1.10 27.27
CA ASN A 421 55.43 0.27 28.39
C ASN A 421 55.97 -1.17 28.33
N ILE A 422 56.06 -1.77 27.13
CA ILE A 422 56.64 -3.10 26.93
C ILE A 422 58.15 -3.09 27.21
N VAL A 423 58.86 -2.07 26.71
CA VAL A 423 60.30 -1.90 26.95
C VAL A 423 60.58 -1.70 28.44
N ASP A 424 59.78 -0.87 29.14
CA ASP A 424 59.89 -0.68 30.59
C ASP A 424 59.63 -1.99 31.37
N GLN A 425 58.68 -2.82 30.92
CA GLN A 425 58.46 -4.14 31.48
C GLN A 425 59.66 -5.07 31.27
N MET A 426 60.19 -5.15 30.04
CA MET A 426 61.36 -5.96 29.71
C MET A 426 62.61 -5.52 30.48
N ILE A 427 62.85 -4.21 30.60
CA ILE A 427 63.97 -3.66 31.38
C ILE A 427 63.80 -4.04 32.85
N SER A 428 62.59 -3.92 33.42
CA SER A 428 62.35 -4.30 34.82
C SER A 428 62.54 -5.80 35.05
N GLU A 429 62.09 -6.65 34.12
CA GLU A 429 62.21 -8.10 34.20
C GLU A 429 63.67 -8.53 34.09
N ALA A 430 64.45 -7.88 33.21
CA ALA A 430 65.87 -8.12 33.06
C ALA A 430 66.73 -7.62 34.24
N THR A 431 66.34 -6.52 34.90
CA THR A 431 67.12 -5.91 35.99
C THR A 431 66.70 -6.37 37.40
N THR A 432 65.44 -6.77 37.59
CA THR A 432 64.90 -7.12 38.93
C THR A 432 64.38 -8.55 39.01
N GLY A 433 64.32 -9.29 37.88
CA GLY A 433 63.75 -10.64 37.81
C GLY A 433 62.23 -10.68 37.98
N GLN A 434 61.57 -9.53 38.13
CA GLN A 434 60.13 -9.42 38.31
C GLN A 434 59.53 -8.54 37.23
N LYS A 435 58.43 -9.01 36.63
CA LYS A 435 57.70 -8.26 35.61
C LYS A 435 56.94 -7.11 36.26
N LYS A 436 57.31 -5.86 35.97
CA LYS A 436 56.63 -4.67 36.49
C LYS A 436 55.19 -4.59 35.97
N ASN A 437 54.22 -4.55 36.88
CA ASN A 437 52.81 -4.33 36.50
C ASN A 437 52.64 -2.90 35.97
N ILE A 438 52.06 -2.76 34.77
CA ILE A 438 51.67 -1.45 34.25
C ILE A 438 50.46 -0.99 35.08
N PRO A 439 50.52 0.16 35.76
CA PRO A 439 49.40 0.64 36.55
C PRO A 439 48.20 0.95 35.65
N LEU A 440 46.99 0.64 36.13
CA LEU A 440 45.75 0.97 35.42
C LEU A 440 45.64 2.50 35.29
N GLY A 441 45.58 3.00 34.06
CA GLY A 441 45.55 4.44 33.78
C GLY A 441 44.84 4.77 32.47
N MET A 442 44.33 5.99 32.36
CA MET A 442 43.67 6.51 31.15
C MET A 442 44.51 7.61 30.51
N TYR A 443 44.49 7.69 29.18
CA TYR A 443 45.12 8.77 28.43
C TYR A 443 44.23 9.26 27.30
N ALA A 444 44.39 10.53 26.94
CA ALA A 444 43.67 11.16 25.84
C ALA A 444 44.65 11.66 24.78
N ILE A 445 44.34 11.42 23.51
CA ILE A 445 45.08 11.93 22.35
C ILE A 445 44.11 12.75 21.51
N PRO A 446 44.41 14.04 21.21
CA PRO A 446 43.59 14.82 20.28
C PRO A 446 43.46 14.09 18.93
N SER A 447 42.22 13.94 18.46
CA SER A 447 41.88 13.27 17.20
C SER A 447 40.98 14.16 16.35
N TRP A 448 41.11 14.08 15.04
CA TRP A 448 40.14 14.67 14.12
C TRP A 448 39.99 13.76 12.89
N SER A 449 38.75 13.60 12.45
CA SER A 449 38.42 12.86 11.25
C SER A 449 37.53 13.66 10.32
N GLY A 450 37.90 13.70 9.05
CA GLY A 450 37.12 14.26 7.96
C GLY A 450 36.64 13.13 7.05
N ARG A 451 35.37 13.17 6.65
CA ARG A 451 34.78 12.17 5.76
C ARG A 451 33.94 12.87 4.70
N LEU A 452 34.27 12.65 3.44
CA LEU A 452 33.38 12.92 2.32
C LEU A 452 32.36 11.79 2.22
N LEU A 453 31.10 12.19 2.13
CA LEU A 453 29.96 11.32 1.92
C LEU A 453 29.65 11.35 0.42
N PHE A 454 29.80 10.23 -0.26
CA PHE A 454 29.45 10.08 -1.66
C PHE A 454 28.95 8.65 -1.84
N SER A 455 27.64 8.48 -2.05
CA SER A 455 27.04 7.16 -2.26
C SER A 455 25.87 7.23 -3.24
N ARG A 456 25.65 6.11 -3.94
CA ARG A 456 24.42 5.82 -4.68
C ARG A 456 23.90 4.49 -4.17
N GLU A 457 22.71 4.49 -3.60
CA GLU A 457 22.11 3.32 -2.98
C GLU A 457 20.77 3.01 -3.62
N VAL A 458 20.52 1.74 -3.89
CA VAL A 458 19.16 1.24 -4.21
C VAL A 458 18.57 0.68 -2.93
N VAL A 459 17.46 1.28 -2.49
CA VAL A 459 16.77 0.94 -1.25
C VAL A 459 15.37 0.41 -1.58
N VAL A 460 14.97 -0.61 -0.83
CA VAL A 460 13.64 -1.21 -0.90
C VAL A 460 12.86 -0.83 0.35
N GLY A 461 11.61 -0.39 0.14
CA GLY A 461 10.73 0.11 1.20
C GLY A 461 10.99 1.58 1.58
N SER A 462 10.27 2.03 2.60
CA SER A 462 10.38 3.40 3.09
C SER A 462 11.80 3.73 3.53
N TYR A 463 12.31 4.89 3.13
CA TYR A 463 13.65 5.34 3.47
C TYR A 463 13.73 6.86 3.47
N MET A 464 14.32 7.42 4.52
CA MET A 464 14.54 8.86 4.69
C MET A 464 13.26 9.70 4.46
N GLY A 465 12.11 9.22 4.96
CA GLY A 465 10.84 9.94 4.95
C GLY A 465 9.94 9.71 3.73
N THR A 466 10.44 9.01 2.70
CA THR A 466 9.64 8.65 1.51
C THR A 466 9.17 7.20 1.59
N ASP A 467 7.99 6.93 1.02
CA ASP A 467 7.30 5.63 1.12
C ASP A 467 7.26 4.84 -0.21
N ASN A 468 8.29 4.98 -1.05
CA ASN A 468 8.34 4.24 -2.30
C ASN A 468 8.72 2.77 -2.07
N LEU A 469 8.19 1.87 -2.90
CA LEU A 469 8.49 0.44 -2.80
C LEU A 469 9.95 0.12 -3.18
N VAL A 470 10.47 0.78 -4.21
CA VAL A 470 11.87 0.73 -4.64
C VAL A 470 12.32 2.15 -5.00
N GLN A 471 13.47 2.57 -4.50
CA GLN A 471 14.00 3.90 -4.72
C GLN A 471 15.52 3.93 -4.80
N MET A 472 16.06 4.92 -5.48
CA MET A 472 17.48 5.26 -5.51
C MET A 472 17.72 6.46 -4.61
N ALA A 473 18.77 6.42 -3.80
CA ALA A 473 19.24 7.54 -2.99
C ALA A 473 20.67 7.91 -3.41
N ASP A 474 20.81 9.09 -3.98
CA ASP A 474 22.09 9.70 -4.33
C ASP A 474 22.48 10.69 -3.22
N THR A 475 23.59 10.43 -2.52
CA THR A 475 24.01 11.25 -1.37
C THR A 475 25.38 11.88 -1.62
N PHE A 476 25.48 13.19 -1.37
CA PHE A 476 26.73 13.94 -1.34
C PHE A 476 26.83 14.80 -0.08
N GLY A 477 27.98 14.80 0.59
CA GLY A 477 28.15 15.62 1.78
C GLY A 477 29.54 15.52 2.37
N PHE A 478 29.68 16.12 3.55
CA PHE A 478 30.89 16.03 4.35
C PHE A 478 30.55 15.91 5.82
N GLN A 479 31.48 15.32 6.56
CA GLN A 479 31.43 15.14 8.00
C GLN A 479 32.81 15.48 8.56
N VAL A 480 32.85 16.23 9.66
CA VAL A 480 34.07 16.57 10.39
C VAL A 480 33.86 16.26 11.86
N THR A 481 34.78 15.54 12.49
CA THR A 481 34.66 15.08 13.87
C THR A 481 35.94 15.39 14.66
N PRO A 482 36.12 16.63 15.16
CA PRO A 482 37.12 16.94 16.17
C PRO A 482 36.79 16.26 17.51
N GLY A 483 37.81 15.77 18.21
CA GLY A 483 37.64 15.13 19.51
C GLY A 483 38.93 14.63 20.13
N PHE A 484 38.78 13.66 21.03
CA PHE A 484 39.85 12.96 21.70
C PHE A 484 39.64 11.46 21.57
N PHE A 485 40.70 10.75 21.18
CA PHE A 485 40.83 9.33 21.38
C PHE A 485 41.20 9.08 22.85
N ILE A 486 40.49 8.17 23.51
CA ILE A 486 40.76 7.76 24.88
C ILE A 486 41.28 6.33 24.85
N GLY A 487 42.48 6.13 25.38
CA GLY A 487 43.02 4.80 25.62
C GLY A 487 43.12 4.53 27.13
N ILE A 488 42.92 3.28 27.48
CA ILE A 488 43.21 2.72 28.81
C ILE A 488 44.55 1.98 28.68
N GLN A 489 45.27 1.79 29.79
CA GLN A 489 46.51 1.02 29.86
C GLN A 489 46.47 0.15 31.11
N GLY A 490 47.18 -0.98 31.08
CA GLY A 490 47.29 -1.90 32.23
C GLY A 490 46.25 -3.03 32.27
N LEU A 491 45.40 -3.15 31.24
CA LEU A 491 44.49 -4.29 31.06
C LEU A 491 45.16 -5.37 30.19
N ASN A 492 45.62 -6.46 30.79
CA ASN A 492 46.29 -7.55 30.05
C ASN A 492 45.30 -8.26 29.11
N GLY A 493 45.63 -8.28 27.81
CA GLY A 493 44.90 -9.05 26.81
C GLY A 493 43.53 -8.48 26.41
N ILE A 494 43.22 -7.24 26.80
CA ILE A 494 42.05 -6.49 26.34
C ILE A 494 42.57 -5.36 25.44
N SER A 495 41.86 -5.07 24.35
CA SER A 495 42.07 -3.90 23.50
C SER A 495 40.94 -2.91 23.76
N GLU A 496 41.31 -1.71 24.16
CA GLU A 496 40.41 -0.63 24.53
C GLU A 496 40.52 0.54 23.56
N SER A 497 39.37 1.10 23.18
CA SER A 497 39.32 2.36 22.47
C SER A 497 38.10 3.14 22.92
N GLY A 498 38.31 4.39 23.29
CA GLY A 498 37.25 5.34 23.55
C GLY A 498 37.38 6.54 22.63
N ASN A 499 36.27 7.23 22.44
CA ASN A 499 36.25 8.48 21.69
C ASN A 499 35.28 9.45 22.37
N ILE A 500 35.66 10.71 22.47
CA ILE A 500 34.76 11.80 22.80
C ILE A 500 34.95 12.87 21.74
N GLY A 501 33.88 13.32 21.09
CA GLY A 501 34.02 14.28 20.01
C GLY A 501 32.73 14.98 19.64
N LEU A 502 32.88 16.03 18.84
CA LEU A 502 31.79 16.78 18.24
C LEU A 502 31.79 16.49 16.74
N GLN A 503 30.75 15.84 16.24
CA GLN A 503 30.55 15.57 14.83
C GLN A 503 29.70 16.69 14.21
N LEU A 504 30.22 17.33 13.18
CA LEU A 504 29.51 18.27 12.31
C LEU A 504 29.28 17.60 10.97
N GLN A 505 28.05 17.58 10.47
CA GLN A 505 27.72 16.95 9.20
C GLN A 505 26.75 17.82 8.39
N ARG A 506 27.01 17.89 7.08
CA ARG A 506 26.07 18.39 6.08
C ARG A 506 25.97 17.39 4.93
N SER A 507 24.77 16.95 4.61
CA SER A 507 24.52 16.04 3.48
C SER A 507 23.34 16.50 2.63
N TYR A 508 23.45 16.24 1.33
CA TYR A 508 22.43 16.44 0.32
C TYR A 508 22.07 15.07 -0.26
N THR A 509 20.81 14.70 -0.16
CA THR A 509 20.33 13.41 -0.69
C THR A 509 19.20 13.64 -1.68
N HIS A 510 19.32 13.08 -2.88
CA HIS A 510 18.25 13.02 -3.87
C HIS A 510 17.66 11.62 -3.88
N ILE A 511 16.37 11.51 -3.58
CA ILE A 511 15.62 10.26 -3.61
C ILE A 511 14.75 10.22 -4.85
N LYS A 512 14.88 9.12 -5.60
CA LYS A 512 14.14 8.88 -6.82
C LYS A 512 13.37 7.56 -6.77
N PRO A 513 12.04 7.55 -6.91
CA PRO A 513 11.27 6.33 -7.09
C PRO A 513 11.71 5.60 -8.37
N LEU A 514 11.87 4.28 -8.29
CA LEU A 514 12.28 3.46 -9.43
C LEU A 514 11.12 2.60 -9.90
N LYS A 515 10.75 2.75 -11.18
CA LYS A 515 9.86 1.79 -11.87
C LYS A 515 10.57 0.49 -12.25
N SER A 516 11.89 0.56 -12.47
CA SER A 516 12.77 -0.57 -12.80
C SER A 516 14.18 -0.28 -12.27
N ILE A 517 14.89 -1.30 -11.81
CA ILE A 517 16.25 -1.17 -11.27
C ILE A 517 17.26 -0.91 -12.39
N LYS A 518 17.02 -1.36 -13.63
CA LYS A 518 17.84 -0.99 -14.80
C LYS A 518 17.90 0.52 -15.02
N ALA A 519 16.88 1.28 -14.60
CA ALA A 519 16.91 2.74 -14.67
C ALA A 519 18.07 3.34 -13.85
N VAL A 520 18.53 2.66 -12.79
CA VAL A 520 19.71 3.07 -11.99
C VAL A 520 20.97 3.09 -12.87
N ASN A 521 21.17 2.05 -13.67
CA ASN A 521 22.34 1.96 -14.58
C ASN A 521 22.27 2.96 -15.74
N LYS A 522 21.07 3.44 -16.09
CA LYS A 522 20.88 4.50 -17.09
C LYS A 522 21.08 5.90 -16.50
N THR A 523 20.97 6.05 -15.18
CA THR A 523 21.06 7.35 -14.53
C THR A 523 22.52 7.79 -14.40
N PRO A 524 22.91 8.96 -14.92
CA PRO A 524 24.30 9.43 -14.86
C PRO A 524 24.84 9.54 -13.43
N TYR A 525 26.08 9.13 -13.18
CA TYR A 525 26.72 9.27 -11.86
C TYR A 525 27.02 10.73 -11.46
N ARG A 526 27.05 11.66 -12.43
CA ARG A 526 27.11 13.10 -12.13
C ARG A 526 25.94 13.58 -11.27
N ASN A 527 24.81 12.86 -11.30
CA ASN A 527 23.63 13.16 -10.49
C ASN A 527 23.88 12.95 -8.99
N VAL A 528 24.89 12.14 -8.61
CA VAL A 528 25.30 12.00 -7.21
C VAL A 528 25.79 13.33 -6.64
N LEU A 529 26.28 14.25 -7.48
CA LEU A 529 26.62 15.62 -7.08
C LEU A 529 25.33 16.46 -6.93
N VAL A 530 24.49 16.08 -5.97
CA VAL A 530 23.16 16.68 -5.71
C VAL A 530 23.16 18.21 -5.64
N PRO A 531 24.17 18.90 -5.04
CA PRO A 531 24.21 20.37 -5.08
C PRO A 531 24.23 20.98 -6.50
N PHE A 532 24.81 20.30 -7.49
CA PHE A 532 24.80 20.75 -8.88
C PHE A 532 23.43 20.51 -9.54
N LEU A 533 22.77 19.38 -9.25
CA LEU A 533 21.39 19.14 -9.69
C LEU A 533 20.45 20.21 -9.14
N LYS A 534 20.58 20.52 -7.85
CA LYS A 534 19.80 21.56 -7.19
C LYS A 534 19.94 22.92 -7.89
N LYS A 535 21.16 23.31 -8.27
CA LYS A 535 21.40 24.54 -9.05
C LYS A 535 20.80 24.46 -10.45
N LYS A 536 20.84 23.29 -11.09
CA LYS A 536 20.18 23.07 -12.38
C LYS A 536 18.66 23.28 -12.27
N TRP A 537 18.02 22.67 -11.27
CA TRP A 537 16.58 22.86 -11.02
C TRP A 537 16.23 24.31 -10.70
N ALA A 538 17.09 25.03 -9.99
CA ALA A 538 16.90 26.47 -9.78
C ALA A 538 16.96 27.28 -11.08
N ALA A 539 17.83 26.89 -12.02
CA ALA A 539 17.94 27.55 -13.33
C ALA A 539 16.70 27.29 -14.21
N GLU A 540 16.04 26.13 -14.08
CA GLU A 540 14.76 25.87 -14.74
C GLU A 540 13.61 26.77 -14.22
N LEU A 541 13.82 27.45 -13.09
CA LEU A 541 12.88 28.39 -12.49
C LEU A 541 13.25 29.87 -12.78
N ASP A 542 14.24 30.13 -13.65
CA ASP A 542 14.58 31.48 -14.09
C ASP A 542 13.63 31.97 -15.21
N GLU A 543 13.11 33.19 -15.03
CA GLU A 543 12.29 34.02 -15.96
C GLU A 543 10.80 33.69 -16.23
N PRO A 544 9.86 34.32 -15.51
CA PRO A 544 8.61 34.79 -16.11
C PRO A 544 8.82 36.20 -16.70
N THR A 545 8.89 36.33 -18.02
CA THR A 545 8.73 37.63 -18.69
C THR A 545 7.24 38.00 -18.74
N ALA A 546 6.94 39.26 -18.41
CA ALA A 546 5.58 39.76 -18.12
C ALA A 546 4.60 39.77 -19.32
N ALA A 547 5.00 39.30 -20.51
CA ALA A 547 4.20 39.41 -21.73
C ALA A 547 3.27 38.21 -21.98
N ASP A 548 3.56 37.01 -21.45
CA ASP A 548 2.82 35.75 -21.70
C ASP A 548 2.76 34.84 -20.44
N GLY A 549 2.36 35.38 -19.28
CA GLY A 549 2.59 34.76 -17.96
C GLY A 549 2.05 33.33 -17.74
N SER A 550 0.86 32.98 -18.25
CA SER A 550 0.25 31.66 -18.02
C SER A 550 0.89 30.53 -18.84
N SER A 551 1.30 30.80 -20.08
CA SER A 551 2.04 29.83 -20.90
C SER A 551 3.46 29.64 -20.37
N ASN A 552 4.06 30.70 -19.81
CA ASN A 552 5.41 30.66 -19.27
C ASN A 552 5.51 29.76 -18.01
N LEU A 553 4.53 29.84 -17.09
CA LEU A 553 4.49 28.94 -15.94
C LEU A 553 4.22 27.47 -16.32
N GLN A 554 3.45 27.20 -17.38
CA GLN A 554 3.30 25.83 -17.90
C GLN A 554 4.63 25.31 -18.45
N ALA A 555 5.37 26.13 -19.18
CA ALA A 555 6.70 25.79 -19.69
C ALA A 555 7.69 25.51 -18.54
N ILE A 556 7.69 26.33 -17.48
CA ILE A 556 8.49 26.11 -16.27
C ILE A 556 8.12 24.77 -15.62
N ALA A 557 6.83 24.50 -15.42
CA ALA A 557 6.37 23.23 -14.82
C ALA A 557 6.78 22.02 -15.67
N GLU A 558 6.73 22.13 -17.00
CA GLU A 558 7.15 21.07 -17.93
C GLU A 558 8.66 20.86 -17.97
N SER A 559 9.45 21.94 -17.94
CA SER A 559 10.90 21.84 -17.89
C SER A 559 11.35 21.20 -16.57
N LEU A 560 10.77 21.65 -15.45
CA LEU A 560 11.06 21.09 -14.14
C LEU A 560 10.59 19.64 -14.02
N ASP A 561 9.49 19.24 -14.66
CA ASP A 561 9.03 17.84 -14.67
C ASP A 561 9.95 16.89 -15.43
N LYS A 562 10.65 17.38 -16.46
CA LYS A 562 11.69 16.59 -17.15
C LYS A 562 12.91 16.35 -16.26
N GLU A 563 13.21 17.29 -15.36
CA GLU A 563 14.41 17.26 -14.52
C GLU A 563 14.19 16.67 -13.13
N MET A 564 13.01 16.87 -12.54
CA MET A 564 12.59 16.34 -11.24
C MET A 564 11.20 15.72 -11.40
N GLY A 565 11.15 14.38 -11.43
CA GLY A 565 9.91 13.62 -11.60
C GLY A 565 9.00 13.66 -10.38
N VAL A 566 7.71 13.37 -10.60
CA VAL A 566 6.73 13.19 -9.51
C VAL A 566 7.17 12.05 -8.58
N GLY A 567 7.09 12.29 -7.28
CA GLY A 567 7.52 11.36 -6.23
C GLY A 567 8.99 11.50 -5.82
N GLU A 568 9.79 12.32 -6.51
CA GLU A 568 11.19 12.59 -6.12
C GLU A 568 11.27 13.51 -4.89
N SER A 569 12.30 13.32 -4.07
CA SER A 569 12.60 14.18 -2.90
C SER A 569 14.03 14.67 -2.91
N LEU A 570 14.22 15.94 -2.56
CA LEU A 570 15.53 16.49 -2.19
C LEU A 570 15.58 16.68 -0.68
N LEU A 571 16.65 16.21 -0.05
CA LEU A 571 16.88 16.32 1.38
C LEU A 571 18.18 17.06 1.63
N ILE A 572 18.14 18.03 2.54
CA ILE A 572 19.31 18.74 3.04
C ILE A 572 19.34 18.53 4.54
N THR A 573 20.37 17.87 5.04
CA THR A 573 20.48 17.50 6.45
C THR A 573 21.73 18.10 7.05
N ASP A 574 21.54 18.93 8.07
CA ASP A 574 22.58 19.48 8.92
C ASP A 574 22.47 18.89 10.31
N SER A 575 23.58 18.38 10.85
CA SER A 575 23.59 17.90 12.23
C SER A 575 24.86 18.23 12.97
N VAL A 576 24.67 18.48 14.27
CA VAL A 576 25.74 18.67 15.26
C VAL A 576 25.52 17.61 16.33
N THR A 577 26.45 16.66 16.43
CA THR A 577 26.32 15.52 17.34
C THR A 577 27.51 15.49 18.30
N GLY A 578 27.25 15.74 19.58
CA GLY A 578 28.20 15.40 20.64
C GLY A 578 28.12 13.91 20.90
N GLN A 579 29.24 13.20 20.87
CA GLN A 579 29.27 11.76 21.06
C GLN A 579 30.41 11.32 21.99
N ALA A 580 30.12 10.32 22.81
CA ALA A 580 31.06 9.63 23.65
C ALA A 580 30.87 8.12 23.47
N GLY A 581 31.94 7.41 23.16
CA GLY A 581 31.97 5.97 22.94
C GLY A 581 33.09 5.32 23.73
N LEU A 582 32.86 4.11 24.21
CA LEU A 582 33.87 3.22 24.79
C LEU A 582 33.66 1.82 24.22
N SER A 583 34.70 1.26 23.61
CA SER A 583 34.74 -0.09 23.06
C SER A 583 35.84 -0.90 23.75
N LEU A 584 35.48 -2.08 24.24
CA LEU A 584 36.34 -3.05 24.89
C LEU A 584 36.32 -4.33 24.06
N THR A 585 37.48 -4.76 23.56
CA THR A 585 37.64 -5.95 22.74
C THR A 585 38.57 -6.94 23.44
N TYR A 586 38.06 -8.11 23.80
CA TYR A 586 38.79 -9.20 24.42
C TYR A 586 39.00 -10.35 23.41
N PRO A 587 40.20 -10.53 22.84
CA PRO A 587 40.54 -11.70 22.05
C PRO A 587 40.53 -12.98 22.91
N THR A 588 39.53 -13.83 22.69
CA THR A 588 39.43 -15.15 23.36
C THR A 588 40.28 -16.22 22.67
N SER A 589 40.57 -16.04 21.38
CA SER A 589 41.46 -16.88 20.57
C SER A 589 42.06 -16.03 19.44
N PRO A 590 42.99 -16.56 18.62
CA PRO A 590 43.51 -15.83 17.45
C PRO A 590 42.43 -15.40 16.45
N THR A 591 41.26 -16.03 16.52
CA THR A 591 40.19 -15.87 15.53
C THR A 591 38.92 -15.29 16.13
N VAL A 592 38.68 -15.48 17.43
CA VAL A 592 37.43 -15.11 18.12
C VAL A 592 37.65 -13.97 19.09
N GLN A 593 36.85 -12.91 18.93
CA GLN A 593 36.90 -11.70 19.76
C GLN A 593 35.54 -11.44 20.41
N PHE A 594 35.57 -11.15 21.71
CA PHE A 594 34.43 -10.63 22.44
C PHE A 594 34.51 -9.11 22.48
N GLN A 595 33.44 -8.41 22.09
CA GLN A 595 33.40 -6.96 21.97
C GLN A 595 32.28 -6.43 22.85
N THR A 596 32.53 -5.35 23.59
CA THR A 596 31.52 -4.60 24.34
C THR A 596 31.66 -3.13 24.01
N ALA A 597 30.57 -2.48 23.61
CA ALA A 597 30.55 -1.08 23.21
C ALA A 597 29.47 -0.32 23.99
N PHE A 598 29.85 0.82 24.56
CA PHE A 598 28.97 1.78 25.20
C PHE A 598 28.99 3.04 24.37
N ASN A 599 27.83 3.54 23.97
CA ASN A 599 27.73 4.77 23.20
C ASN A 599 26.69 5.69 23.82
N ALA A 600 27.01 6.97 23.90
CA ALA A 600 26.09 8.04 24.25
C ALA A 600 26.27 9.18 23.25
N SER A 601 25.16 9.74 22.77
CA SER A 601 25.21 10.89 21.88
C SER A 601 24.05 11.84 22.10
N GLN A 602 24.30 13.11 21.78
CA GLN A 602 23.30 14.16 21.73
C GLN A 602 23.41 14.86 20.39
N MET A 603 22.36 14.76 19.60
CA MET A 603 22.25 15.28 18.25
C MET A 603 21.30 16.48 18.22
N PHE A 604 21.75 17.56 17.59
CA PHE A 604 20.92 18.64 17.10
C PHE A 604 20.86 18.51 15.59
N LEU A 605 19.65 18.46 15.06
CA LEU A 605 19.37 18.21 13.65
C LEU A 605 18.56 19.37 13.08
N HIS A 606 18.86 19.74 11.85
CA HIS A 606 18.02 20.58 11.02
C HIS A 606 17.95 19.96 9.63
N ARG A 607 16.76 19.54 9.21
CA ARG A 607 16.55 18.86 7.93
C ARG A 607 15.50 19.61 7.12
N ILE A 608 15.78 19.83 5.85
CA ILE A 608 14.83 20.35 4.88
C ILE A 608 14.55 19.26 3.85
N GLN A 609 13.28 18.91 3.65
CA GLN A 609 12.86 18.05 2.54
C GLN A 609 11.97 18.82 1.58
N ILE A 610 12.24 18.66 0.29
CA ILE A 610 11.42 19.17 -0.81
C ILE A 610 10.94 17.97 -1.60
N TYR A 611 9.64 17.69 -1.51
CA TYR A 611 9.00 16.57 -2.17
C TYR A 611 8.09 17.06 -3.29
N LYS A 612 8.24 16.50 -4.50
CA LYS A 612 7.36 16.80 -5.62
C LYS A 612 6.16 15.84 -5.59
N LYS A 613 5.00 16.35 -5.17
CA LYS A 613 3.77 15.56 -4.99
C LYS A 613 3.07 15.28 -6.32
N ASP A 614 3.00 16.28 -7.18
CA ASP A 614 2.42 16.19 -8.53
C ASP A 614 3.15 17.19 -9.46
N LYS A 615 2.64 17.40 -10.69
CA LYS A 615 3.28 18.27 -11.69
C LYS A 615 3.47 19.71 -11.17
N TYR A 616 2.55 20.22 -10.35
CA TYR A 616 2.51 21.61 -9.93
C TYR A 616 2.69 21.83 -8.42
N THR A 617 2.62 20.78 -7.61
CA THR A 617 2.61 20.88 -6.14
C THR A 617 3.88 20.32 -5.50
N PHE A 618 4.49 21.13 -4.63
CA PHE A 618 5.64 20.79 -3.80
C PHE A 618 5.26 20.81 -2.33
N GLN A 619 5.72 19.81 -1.61
CA GLN A 619 5.64 19.75 -0.15
C GLN A 619 7.02 20.05 0.43
N ILE A 620 7.06 20.99 1.36
CA ILE A 620 8.30 21.42 1.99
C ILE A 620 8.20 21.15 3.49
N TYR A 621 9.19 20.43 3.99
CA TYR A 621 9.32 20.05 5.38
C TYR A 621 10.56 20.70 5.96
N ASN A 622 10.44 21.24 7.16
CA ASN A 622 11.57 21.73 7.94
C ASN A 622 11.51 21.11 9.34
N ASP A 623 12.49 20.26 9.66
CA ASP A 623 12.49 19.37 10.82
C ASP A 623 13.64 19.69 11.79
N PRO A 624 13.61 20.80 12.54
CA PRO A 624 14.50 20.98 13.67
C PRO A 624 14.21 19.92 14.75
N GLY A 625 15.27 19.25 15.21
CA GLY A 625 15.17 18.18 16.21
C GLY A 625 16.32 18.18 17.19
N ARG A 626 16.04 17.74 18.42
CA ARG A 626 17.04 17.43 19.43
C ARG A 626 16.82 16.03 19.96
N VAL A 627 17.84 15.19 19.90
CA VAL A 627 17.75 13.77 20.23
C VAL A 627 18.94 13.37 21.09
N THR A 628 18.66 12.64 22.16
CA THR A 628 19.68 11.99 22.99
C THR A 628 19.54 10.49 22.82
N LYS A 629 20.66 9.81 22.55
CA LYS A 629 20.72 8.36 22.36
C LYS A 629 21.76 7.77 23.31
N GLY A 630 21.46 6.60 23.86
CA GLY A 630 22.38 5.78 24.64
C GLY A 630 22.21 4.32 24.26
N SER A 631 23.31 3.59 24.12
CA SER A 631 23.27 2.17 23.78
C SER A 631 24.41 1.39 24.41
N VAL A 632 24.12 0.15 24.77
CA VAL A 632 25.11 -0.85 25.15
C VAL A 632 25.01 -2.01 24.17
N ALA A 633 26.13 -2.39 23.57
CA ALA A 633 26.24 -3.50 22.65
C ALA A 633 27.29 -4.50 23.15
N VAL A 634 26.99 -5.78 23.01
CA VAL A 634 27.90 -6.89 23.26
C VAL A 634 27.89 -7.77 22.01
N GLY A 635 29.06 -8.18 21.54
CA GLY A 635 29.21 -8.97 20.33
C GLY A 635 30.28 -10.04 20.48
N LEU A 636 30.08 -11.17 19.79
CA LEU A 636 31.09 -12.18 19.56
C LEU A 636 31.37 -12.23 18.07
N THR A 637 32.60 -11.97 17.65
CA THR A 637 33.02 -12.00 16.26
C THR A 637 34.08 -13.09 16.04
N SER A 638 34.09 -13.68 14.85
CA SER A 638 35.13 -14.63 14.42
C SER A 638 35.60 -14.27 13.01
N TYR A 639 36.90 -14.03 12.81
CA TYR A 639 37.45 -13.50 11.56
C TYR A 639 36.69 -12.26 11.02
N GLY A 640 36.23 -11.39 11.93
CA GLY A 640 35.41 -10.21 11.60
C GLY A 640 33.94 -10.50 11.29
N VAL A 641 33.50 -11.77 11.24
CA VAL A 641 32.10 -12.18 11.07
C VAL A 641 31.38 -12.13 12.42
N PRO A 642 30.28 -11.38 12.58
CA PRO A 642 29.52 -11.38 13.81
C PRO A 642 28.75 -12.70 13.97
N LEU A 643 29.09 -13.44 15.03
CA LEU A 643 28.41 -14.68 15.40
C LEU A 643 27.18 -14.38 16.24
N VAL A 644 27.34 -13.54 17.26
CA VAL A 644 26.29 -13.15 18.19
C VAL A 644 26.39 -11.64 18.42
N THR A 645 25.27 -10.94 18.40
CA THR A 645 25.19 -9.54 18.80
C THR A 645 23.99 -9.34 19.72
N LEU A 646 24.16 -8.55 20.76
CA LEU A 646 23.10 -8.09 21.64
C LEU A 646 23.30 -6.60 21.82
N SER A 647 22.34 -5.79 21.40
CA SER A 647 22.34 -4.36 21.68
C SER A 647 21.08 -3.94 22.40
N VAL A 648 21.24 -3.09 23.41
CA VAL A 648 20.15 -2.44 24.13
C VAL A 648 20.31 -0.95 23.91
N GLY A 649 19.29 -0.34 23.32
CA GLY A 649 19.25 1.07 22.99
C GLY A 649 18.13 1.79 23.74
N ALA A 650 18.38 3.07 24.03
CA ALA A 650 17.36 4.01 24.44
C ALA A 650 17.60 5.33 23.72
N MET A 651 16.52 5.93 23.22
CA MET A 651 16.56 7.28 22.68
C MET A 651 15.36 8.09 23.16
N ALA A 652 15.57 9.39 23.30
CA ALA A 652 14.50 10.33 23.58
C ALA A 652 14.80 11.66 22.91
N GLY A 653 13.76 12.39 22.52
CA GLY A 653 13.96 13.63 21.80
C GLY A 653 12.68 14.39 21.53
N ARG A 654 12.86 15.60 21.02
CA ARG A 654 11.79 16.45 20.51
C ARG A 654 12.10 16.85 19.07
N VAL A 655 11.12 16.71 18.19
CA VAL A 655 11.19 17.12 16.78
C VAL A 655 9.98 17.98 16.48
N ASN A 656 10.19 19.10 15.81
CA ASN A 656 9.13 20.01 15.39
C ASN A 656 9.18 20.16 13.88
N THR A 657 8.33 19.44 13.16
CA THR A 657 8.22 19.54 11.70
C THR A 657 7.31 20.71 11.33
N LYS A 658 7.83 21.64 10.53
CA LYS A 658 7.03 22.67 9.85
C LYS A 658 6.70 22.19 8.45
N PHE A 659 5.42 22.08 8.14
CA PHE A 659 4.92 21.61 6.85
C PHE A 659 4.27 22.75 6.05
N TYR A 660 4.70 22.88 4.79
CA TYR A 660 4.19 23.83 3.81
C TYR A 660 3.80 23.10 2.51
N THR A 661 2.81 23.65 1.80
CA THR A 661 2.43 23.19 0.46
C THR A 661 2.51 24.36 -0.52
N LEU A 662 3.40 24.28 -1.49
CA LEU A 662 3.58 25.27 -2.55
C LEU A 662 3.04 24.76 -3.87
N THR A 663 2.15 25.52 -4.50
CA THR A 663 1.60 25.21 -5.83
C THR A 663 2.14 26.22 -6.83
N ILE A 664 2.77 25.77 -7.92
CA ILE A 664 3.40 26.65 -8.93
C ILE A 664 2.56 26.81 -10.21
N GLY A 665 1.38 26.18 -10.28
CA GLY A 665 0.47 26.28 -11.42
C GLY A 665 -0.75 25.37 -11.30
N SER A 666 -1.58 25.33 -12.34
CA SER A 666 -2.74 24.43 -12.46
C SER A 666 -2.89 23.92 -13.90
N SER A 667 -3.55 22.77 -14.06
CA SER A 667 -4.01 22.28 -15.37
C SER A 667 -5.26 23.01 -15.88
N ASP A 668 -6.01 23.68 -14.99
CA ASP A 668 -7.15 24.52 -15.36
C ASP A 668 -6.66 25.92 -15.72
N ALA A 669 -6.82 26.31 -16.98
CA ALA A 669 -6.42 27.64 -17.48
C ALA A 669 -7.11 28.80 -16.73
N ALA A 670 -8.36 28.62 -16.30
CA ALA A 670 -9.09 29.66 -15.58
C ALA A 670 -8.59 29.80 -14.14
N GLU A 671 -8.21 28.70 -13.49
CA GLU A 671 -7.54 28.75 -12.18
C GLU A 671 -6.14 29.36 -12.29
N MET A 672 -5.42 29.00 -13.35
CA MET A 672 -4.10 29.52 -13.67
C MET A 672 -4.07 31.04 -13.76
N GLU A 673 -5.01 31.62 -14.50
CA GLU A 673 -5.10 33.07 -14.68
C GLU A 673 -5.52 33.78 -13.38
N ARG A 674 -6.44 33.20 -12.60
CA ARG A 674 -6.89 33.79 -11.31
C ARG A 674 -5.78 33.87 -10.26
N ASN A 675 -4.87 32.89 -10.24
CA ASN A 675 -3.85 32.75 -9.21
C ASN A 675 -2.42 33.07 -9.70
N LEU A 676 -2.28 33.67 -10.90
CA LEU A 676 -1.01 33.88 -11.58
C LEU A 676 0.07 34.51 -10.69
N ALA A 677 -0.25 35.60 -10.00
CA ALA A 677 0.70 36.32 -9.13
C ALA A 677 1.17 35.46 -7.93
N GLN A 678 0.29 34.63 -7.36
CA GLN A 678 0.66 33.71 -6.29
C GLN A 678 1.59 32.61 -6.84
N TYR A 679 1.29 32.07 -8.02
CA TYR A 679 2.13 31.04 -8.64
C TYR A 679 3.52 31.57 -9.00
N GLU A 680 3.62 32.80 -9.54
CA GLU A 680 4.92 33.45 -9.76
C GLU A 680 5.70 33.65 -8.46
N THR A 681 5.01 34.04 -7.38
CA THR A 681 5.62 34.17 -6.06
C THR A 681 6.13 32.81 -5.56
N ASN A 682 5.32 31.76 -5.70
CA ASN A 682 5.68 30.40 -5.32
C ASN A 682 6.87 29.86 -6.14
N VAL A 683 6.97 30.20 -7.42
CA VAL A 683 8.15 29.88 -8.26
C VAL A 683 9.41 30.56 -7.73
N ARG A 684 9.34 31.85 -7.36
CA ARG A 684 10.48 32.57 -6.77
C ARG A 684 10.89 31.98 -5.42
N ILE A 685 9.91 31.62 -4.58
CA ILE A 685 10.16 30.94 -3.30
C ILE A 685 10.88 29.62 -3.55
N LEU A 686 10.33 28.75 -4.42
CA LEU A 686 10.91 27.44 -4.73
C LEU A 686 12.35 27.57 -5.28
N ARG A 687 12.58 28.57 -6.15
CA ARG A 687 13.91 28.90 -6.66
C ARG A 687 14.86 29.33 -5.54
N GLN A 688 14.42 30.18 -4.61
CA GLN A 688 15.25 30.58 -3.47
C GLN A 688 15.66 29.38 -2.63
N ILE A 689 14.73 28.45 -2.37
CA ILE A 689 15.01 27.21 -1.64
C ILE A 689 16.06 26.39 -2.39
N PHE A 690 15.91 26.19 -3.72
CA PHE A 690 16.90 25.49 -4.55
C PHE A 690 18.25 26.22 -4.68
N MET A 691 18.32 27.54 -4.61
CA MET A 691 19.60 28.25 -4.66
C MET A 691 20.32 28.28 -3.31
N SER A 692 19.59 28.58 -2.23
CA SER A 692 20.18 29.02 -0.96
C SER A 692 19.89 28.11 0.24
N ASN A 693 18.99 27.12 0.10
CA ASN A 693 18.43 26.35 1.23
C ASN A 693 17.64 27.24 2.23
N SER A 694 17.31 28.49 1.87
CA SER A 694 16.57 29.40 2.75
C SER A 694 15.07 29.19 2.63
N LEU A 695 14.38 29.18 3.79
CA LEU A 695 12.92 29.17 3.90
C LEU A 695 12.36 30.55 4.28
N GLU A 696 13.18 31.61 4.21
CA GLU A 696 12.81 32.94 4.68
C GLU A 696 11.60 33.52 3.96
N MET A 697 11.57 33.51 2.62
CA MET A 697 10.41 34.00 1.87
C MET A 697 9.17 33.13 2.12
N LEU A 698 9.35 31.81 2.27
CA LEU A 698 8.25 30.89 2.55
C LEU A 698 7.60 31.18 3.91
N ASN A 699 8.40 31.46 4.93
CA ASN A 699 7.91 31.78 6.28
C ASN A 699 7.18 33.12 6.35
N VAL A 700 7.42 34.04 5.41
CA VAL A 700 6.72 35.32 5.32
C VAL A 700 5.42 35.18 4.55
N ASP A 701 5.41 34.34 3.50
CA ASP A 701 4.24 34.13 2.64
C ASP A 701 3.17 33.23 3.30
N GLN A 702 3.59 32.20 4.04
CA GLN A 702 2.68 31.17 4.57
C GLN A 702 3.00 30.76 6.01
N ASP A 703 1.96 30.61 6.81
CA ASP A 703 2.03 29.94 8.11
C ASP A 703 2.07 28.42 7.94
N PRO A 704 3.00 27.70 8.59
CA PRO A 704 3.08 26.25 8.49
C PRO A 704 2.00 25.52 9.28
N THR A 705 1.73 24.28 8.90
CA THR A 705 1.22 23.30 9.86
C THR A 705 2.40 22.81 10.70
N LEU A 706 2.31 22.93 12.03
CA LEU A 706 3.33 22.47 12.95
C LEU A 706 2.99 21.07 13.47
N ILE A 707 3.93 20.14 13.40
CA ILE A 707 3.82 18.79 13.94
C ILE A 707 4.96 18.59 14.94
N SER A 708 4.62 18.48 16.21
CA SER A 708 5.56 18.29 17.30
C SER A 708 5.50 16.88 17.84
N HIS A 709 6.66 16.27 18.01
CA HIS A 709 6.88 14.97 18.65
C HIS A 709 7.67 15.15 19.94
N ASP A 710 7.27 14.46 21.00
CA ASP A 710 8.02 14.33 22.25
C ASP A 710 8.07 12.84 22.61
N PHE A 711 9.17 12.21 22.20
CA PHE A 711 9.25 10.76 22.13
C PHE A 711 10.33 10.17 23.05
N SER A 712 10.11 8.91 23.44
CA SER A 712 11.09 8.04 24.05
C SER A 712 10.92 6.62 23.51
N GLU A 713 11.98 6.08 22.92
CA GLU A 713 12.07 4.71 22.41
C GLU A 713 13.08 3.92 23.24
N ARG A 714 12.77 2.64 23.44
CA ARG A 714 13.72 1.64 23.93
C ARG A 714 13.67 0.43 23.02
N ASP A 715 14.83 -0.10 22.68
CA ASP A 715 14.96 -1.24 21.81
C ASP A 715 15.98 -2.25 22.33
N VAL A 716 15.72 -3.52 22.01
CA VAL A 716 16.64 -4.63 22.27
C VAL A 716 16.77 -5.40 20.97
N ASN A 717 17.98 -5.45 20.44
CA ASN A 717 18.31 -6.19 19.23
C ASN A 717 19.19 -7.38 19.59
N PHE A 718 18.82 -8.55 19.09
CA PHE A 718 19.61 -9.77 19.18
C PHE A 718 19.89 -10.28 17.78
N GLY A 719 21.15 -10.49 17.44
CA GLY A 719 21.60 -11.10 16.21
C GLY A 719 22.31 -12.41 16.49
N PHE A 720 22.04 -13.43 15.66
CA PHE A 720 22.80 -14.68 15.61
C PHE A 720 23.04 -15.03 14.15
N LEU A 721 24.27 -14.84 13.67
CA LEU A 721 24.62 -14.96 12.25
C LEU A 721 23.65 -14.13 11.37
N PHE A 722 22.88 -14.80 10.50
CA PHE A 722 21.87 -14.18 9.65
C PHE A 722 20.53 -13.97 10.36
N TYR A 723 20.29 -14.53 11.54
CA TYR A 723 19.04 -14.36 12.28
C TYR A 723 19.07 -13.06 13.09
N GLN A 724 18.01 -12.27 13.01
CA GLN A 724 17.88 -11.02 13.74
C GLN A 724 16.53 -10.95 14.44
N THR A 725 16.53 -10.49 15.68
CA THR A 725 15.33 -10.21 16.47
C THR A 725 15.44 -8.81 17.05
N ARG A 726 14.36 -8.03 16.96
CA ARG A 726 14.26 -6.69 17.53
C ARG A 726 12.98 -6.55 18.31
N LYS A 727 13.08 -6.17 19.57
CA LYS A 727 11.95 -5.75 20.41
C LYS A 727 12.03 -4.25 20.60
N MET A 728 10.91 -3.55 20.47
CA MET A 728 10.87 -2.09 20.58
C MET A 728 9.65 -1.66 21.40
N THR A 729 9.83 -0.61 22.20
CA THR A 729 8.75 0.13 22.87
C THR A 729 8.92 1.61 22.61
N LEU A 730 7.87 2.27 22.16
CA LEU A 730 7.85 3.70 21.85
C LEU A 730 6.74 4.40 22.63
N LYS A 731 7.09 5.54 23.20
CA LYS A 731 6.16 6.51 23.77
C LYS A 731 6.34 7.80 23.01
N ASP A 732 5.26 8.36 22.48
CA ASP A 732 5.28 9.65 21.79
C ASP A 732 4.05 10.50 22.17
N ARG A 733 4.20 11.81 22.07
CA ARG A 733 3.13 12.78 22.18
C ARG A 733 3.17 13.64 20.93
N PHE A 734 2.15 13.45 20.09
CA PHE A 734 1.93 14.25 18.91
C PHE A 734 1.17 15.51 19.29
N GLN A 735 1.58 16.64 18.73
CA GLN A 735 0.81 17.86 18.74
C GLN A 735 0.80 18.44 17.32
N VAL A 736 -0.39 18.61 16.77
CA VAL A 736 -0.61 19.17 15.44
C VAL A 736 -1.29 20.52 15.59
N GLU A 737 -0.67 21.56 15.05
CA GLU A 737 -1.20 22.92 15.03
C GLU A 737 -1.36 23.38 13.59
N LEU A 738 -2.61 23.69 13.22
CA LEU A 738 -2.95 24.17 11.89
C LEU A 738 -2.60 25.66 11.75
N PRO A 739 -2.44 26.19 10.53
CA PRO A 739 -2.24 27.62 10.30
C PRO A 739 -3.36 28.51 10.88
N SER A 740 -4.56 27.96 11.04
CA SER A 740 -5.69 28.63 11.71
C SER A 740 -5.51 28.83 13.23
N GLY A 741 -4.44 28.28 13.81
CA GLY A 741 -4.18 28.24 15.25
C GLY A 741 -4.88 27.09 16.00
N SER A 742 -5.67 26.26 15.31
CA SER A 742 -6.32 25.09 15.92
C SER A 742 -5.28 24.03 16.29
N LYS A 743 -5.31 23.54 17.54
CA LYS A 743 -4.36 22.54 18.05
C LYS A 743 -5.05 21.22 18.35
N THR A 744 -4.33 20.12 18.18
CA THR A 744 -4.79 18.78 18.56
C THR A 744 -3.61 17.98 19.07
N SER A 745 -3.74 17.44 20.28
CA SER A 745 -2.73 16.59 20.90
C SER A 745 -3.18 15.14 20.96
N VAL A 746 -2.27 14.22 20.64
CA VAL A 746 -2.52 12.78 20.62
C VAL A 746 -1.42 12.03 21.34
N LEU A 747 -1.78 11.19 22.31
CA LEU A 747 -0.87 10.26 22.96
C LEU A 747 -0.71 9.01 22.10
N TYR A 748 0.53 8.65 21.79
CA TYR A 748 0.85 7.44 21.06
C TYR A 748 1.77 6.53 21.88
N ARG A 749 1.38 5.26 22.01
CA ARG A 749 2.18 4.24 22.68
C ARG A 749 2.25 3.03 21.77
N SER A 750 3.42 2.42 21.61
CA SER A 750 3.53 1.18 20.87
C SER A 750 4.57 0.23 21.46
N THR A 751 4.35 -1.06 21.22
CA THR A 751 5.28 -2.14 21.55
C THR A 751 5.24 -3.15 20.42
N GLY A 752 6.38 -3.74 20.09
CA GLY A 752 6.38 -4.82 19.12
C GLY A 752 7.64 -5.65 19.12
N LEU A 753 7.58 -6.68 18.29
CA LEU A 753 8.63 -7.66 18.08
C LEU A 753 8.76 -7.91 16.57
N ARG A 754 9.98 -7.91 16.08
CA ARG A 754 10.33 -8.36 14.73
C ARG A 754 11.36 -9.45 14.81
N THR A 755 11.19 -10.51 14.03
CA THR A 755 12.17 -11.59 13.84
C THR A 755 12.38 -11.79 12.35
N GLY A 756 13.62 -11.96 11.90
CA GLY A 756 13.90 -12.11 10.49
C GLY A 756 15.25 -12.75 10.18
N LYS A 757 15.46 -13.00 8.90
CA LYS A 757 16.70 -13.54 8.34
C LYS A 757 17.27 -12.54 7.36
N ASP A 758 18.53 -12.19 7.54
CA ASP A 758 19.28 -11.21 6.77
C ASP A 758 20.60 -11.82 6.28
N TYR A 759 20.50 -12.58 5.19
CA TYR A 759 21.65 -13.25 4.58
C TYR A 759 22.60 -12.26 3.92
N TYR A 760 22.06 -11.19 3.33
CA TYR A 760 22.82 -10.20 2.60
C TYR A 760 23.79 -9.45 3.51
N SER A 761 23.31 -8.98 4.66
CA SER A 761 24.18 -8.32 5.64
C SER A 761 25.30 -9.23 6.12
N LEU A 762 25.03 -10.52 6.35
CA LEU A 762 26.07 -11.47 6.76
C LEU A 762 27.14 -11.66 5.67
N VAL A 763 26.73 -11.79 4.40
CA VAL A 763 27.67 -11.90 3.27
C VAL A 763 28.52 -10.64 3.14
N MET A 764 27.90 -9.46 3.21
CA MET A 764 28.62 -8.19 3.12
C MET A 764 29.56 -7.97 4.30
N GLN A 765 29.16 -8.33 5.51
CA GLN A 765 30.03 -8.28 6.69
C GLN A 765 31.20 -9.26 6.59
N THR A 766 30.97 -10.47 6.06
CA THR A 766 32.03 -11.47 5.83
C THR A 766 33.03 -10.97 4.79
N LEU A 767 32.55 -10.40 3.68
CA LEU A 767 33.41 -9.82 2.66
C LEU A 767 34.20 -8.63 3.21
N ALA A 768 33.56 -7.77 4.00
CA ALA A 768 34.23 -6.66 4.68
C ALA A 768 35.33 -7.17 5.61
N GLY A 769 35.04 -8.18 6.44
CA GLY A 769 36.02 -8.81 7.33
C GLY A 769 37.23 -9.37 6.58
N PHE A 770 37.00 -10.09 5.49
CA PHE A 770 38.07 -10.60 4.62
C PHE A 770 38.90 -9.49 3.97
N LEU A 771 38.27 -8.40 3.53
CA LEU A 771 38.97 -7.26 2.96
C LEU A 771 39.80 -6.52 4.01
N ARG A 772 39.33 -6.38 5.26
CA ARG A 772 40.11 -5.80 6.36
C ARG A 772 41.37 -6.61 6.62
N ASP A 773 41.24 -7.94 6.69
CA ASP A 773 42.37 -8.85 6.88
C ASP A 773 43.42 -8.72 5.76
N LYS A 774 42.97 -8.68 4.49
CA LYS A 774 43.89 -8.55 3.35
C LYS A 774 44.51 -7.16 3.16
N THR A 775 43.79 -6.09 3.50
CA THR A 775 44.24 -4.71 3.27
C THR A 775 44.92 -4.09 4.48
N GLY A 776 44.83 -4.72 5.66
CA GLY A 776 45.34 -4.17 6.92
C GLY A 776 44.62 -2.88 7.36
N SER A 777 43.47 -2.56 6.77
CA SER A 777 42.72 -1.33 7.02
C SER A 777 41.44 -1.63 7.78
N ASP A 778 41.31 -1.09 8.99
CA ASP A 778 40.09 -1.17 9.80
C ASP A 778 38.91 -0.35 9.23
N ASN A 779 39.16 0.45 8.18
CA ASN A 779 38.18 1.38 7.61
C ASN A 779 37.29 0.77 6.51
N VAL A 780 37.39 -0.52 6.22
CA VAL A 780 36.52 -1.16 5.22
C VAL A 780 35.13 -1.39 5.81
N VAL A 781 34.19 -0.53 5.46
CA VAL A 781 32.75 -0.69 5.76
C VAL A 781 32.04 -0.92 4.43
N LEU A 782 31.44 -2.10 4.27
CA LEU A 782 30.57 -2.38 3.13
C LEU A 782 29.13 -2.08 3.50
N ASP A 783 28.40 -1.43 2.58
CA ASP A 783 26.97 -1.20 2.72
C ASP A 783 26.24 -2.53 2.96
N THR A 784 25.53 -2.61 4.08
CA THR A 784 24.66 -3.76 4.41
C THR A 784 23.26 -3.60 3.84
N GLY A 785 22.97 -2.46 3.19
CA GLY A 785 21.88 -2.26 2.26
C GLY A 785 20.51 -2.59 2.83
N GLY A 786 19.89 -1.66 3.56
CA GLY A 786 18.49 -1.79 3.95
C GLY A 786 18.00 -0.72 4.92
N SER A 787 16.68 -0.69 5.12
CA SER A 787 15.95 0.13 6.12
C SER A 787 16.22 -0.26 7.57
N GLY A 788 17.16 -1.18 7.82
CA GLY A 788 17.31 -1.88 9.09
C GLY A 788 16.28 -3.00 9.33
N ASN A 789 15.40 -3.29 8.37
CA ASN A 789 14.47 -4.43 8.41
C ASN A 789 15.01 -5.60 7.58
N PRO A 790 15.20 -6.82 8.15
CA PRO A 790 15.62 -8.00 7.40
C PRO A 790 14.73 -8.34 6.20
N GLY A 791 13.45 -7.95 6.20
CA GLY A 791 12.55 -8.17 5.08
C GLY A 791 12.86 -7.32 3.83
N ASP A 792 13.65 -6.26 3.99
CA ASP A 792 14.03 -5.35 2.90
C ASP A 792 15.37 -5.72 2.25
N THR A 793 16.10 -6.67 2.83
CA THR A 793 17.40 -7.10 2.29
C THR A 793 17.24 -8.19 1.24
N PHE A 794 18.26 -8.35 0.39
CA PHE A 794 18.24 -9.35 -0.68
C PHE A 794 18.13 -10.77 -0.11
N MET A 795 17.13 -11.54 -0.59
CA MET A 795 16.75 -12.85 -0.04
C MET A 795 16.33 -12.83 1.44
N GLY A 796 16.16 -11.64 2.02
CA GLY A 796 15.76 -11.46 3.40
C GLY A 796 14.27 -11.72 3.62
N SER A 797 13.92 -11.98 4.87
CA SER A 797 12.53 -12.15 5.31
C SER A 797 12.38 -11.72 6.76
N ALA A 798 11.23 -11.15 7.12
CA ALA A 798 10.89 -10.74 8.47
C ALA A 798 9.41 -10.99 8.76
N VAL A 799 9.13 -11.31 10.02
CA VAL A 799 7.79 -11.31 10.60
C VAL A 799 7.81 -10.31 11.75
N SER A 800 6.87 -9.38 11.74
CA SER A 800 6.70 -8.40 12.80
C SER A 800 5.28 -8.39 13.35
N ARG A 801 5.18 -8.09 14.65
CA ARG A 801 3.94 -7.80 15.35
C ARG A 801 4.10 -6.48 16.08
N LEU A 802 3.24 -5.52 15.78
CA LEU A 802 3.20 -4.20 16.40
C LEU A 802 1.84 -3.97 17.03
N VAL A 803 1.83 -3.65 18.33
CA VAL A 803 0.64 -3.19 19.03
C VAL A 803 0.81 -1.70 19.30
N SER A 804 -0.20 -0.91 18.99
CA SER A 804 -0.21 0.52 19.26
C SER A 804 -1.53 0.97 19.90
N PHE A 805 -1.44 2.04 20.67
CA PHE A 805 -2.56 2.75 21.27
C PHE A 805 -2.45 4.23 20.94
N GLN A 806 -3.60 4.83 20.62
CA GLN A 806 -3.79 6.25 20.31
C GLN A 806 -4.95 6.80 21.15
N GLY A 807 -4.80 8.03 21.66
CA GLY A 807 -5.89 8.75 22.31
C GLY A 807 -5.67 10.25 22.24
N THR A 808 -6.69 11.01 21.83
CA THR A 808 -6.65 12.48 21.76
C THR A 808 -6.72 13.06 23.17
N GLN A 809 -6.07 14.19 23.44
CA GLN A 809 -6.19 14.89 24.71
C GLN A 809 -7.20 16.03 24.58
N LYS A 810 -7.93 16.35 25.65
CA LYS A 810 -8.81 17.53 25.68
C LYS A 810 -7.97 18.79 25.52
N ASP A 811 -8.48 19.70 24.70
CA ASP A 811 -7.86 21.00 24.47
C ASP A 811 -7.89 21.81 25.78
N SER A 812 -6.71 22.24 26.23
CA SER A 812 -6.53 22.98 27.47
C SER A 812 -5.52 24.10 27.24
N THR A 813 -5.84 25.29 27.73
CA THR A 813 -4.95 26.46 27.69
C THR A 813 -3.73 26.30 28.61
N ASP A 814 -3.77 25.35 29.55
CA ASP A 814 -2.60 24.93 30.34
C ASP A 814 -1.97 23.67 29.71
N PRO A 815 -0.69 23.73 29.26
CA PRO A 815 0.03 22.62 28.64
C PRO A 815 0.24 21.40 29.56
N ASN A 816 0.05 21.56 30.88
CA ASN A 816 0.12 20.46 31.84
C ASN A 816 -1.27 19.92 32.25
N ALA A 817 -2.34 20.70 32.13
CA ALA A 817 -3.68 20.26 32.55
C ALA A 817 -4.28 19.19 31.61
N GLY A 818 -3.91 19.17 30.31
CA GLY A 818 -4.31 18.12 29.37
C GLY A 818 -3.72 16.74 29.69
N LEU A 819 -2.64 16.67 30.48
CA LEU A 819 -2.05 15.41 30.97
C LEU A 819 -2.83 14.80 32.14
N ALA A 820 -3.50 15.64 32.92
CA ALA A 820 -4.37 15.25 34.03
C ALA A 820 -5.76 14.79 33.57
N SER A 821 -6.14 15.07 32.31
CA SER A 821 -7.38 14.56 31.71
C SER A 821 -7.16 13.23 30.98
N GLY A 822 -8.17 12.38 31.02
CA GLY A 822 -8.23 11.13 30.27
C GLY A 822 -8.11 11.25 28.74
N PRO A 823 -7.66 10.20 28.03
CA PRO A 823 -7.67 10.20 26.57
C PRO A 823 -9.10 10.11 26.03
N GLU A 824 -9.38 10.90 25.00
CA GLU A 824 -10.57 10.83 24.17
C GLU A 824 -10.28 10.10 22.85
N ALA A 825 -11.34 9.71 22.13
CA ALA A 825 -11.23 8.96 20.86
C ALA A 825 -10.23 7.79 20.91
N GLU A 826 -10.25 7.03 22.01
CA GLU A 826 -9.32 5.92 22.24
C GLU A 826 -9.40 4.87 21.12
N PHE A 827 -8.23 4.45 20.67
CA PHE A 827 -8.06 3.53 19.55
C PHE A 827 -6.82 2.66 19.80
N ALA A 828 -6.95 1.36 19.58
CA ALA A 828 -5.79 0.46 19.56
C ALA A 828 -5.72 -0.28 18.24
N GLN A 829 -4.50 -0.61 17.83
CA GLN A 829 -4.25 -1.37 16.62
C GLN A 829 -3.20 -2.44 16.86
N VAL A 830 -3.46 -3.64 16.34
CA VAL A 830 -2.47 -4.72 16.24
C VAL A 830 -2.21 -4.98 14.77
N VAL A 831 -0.94 -4.90 14.37
CA VAL A 831 -0.49 -5.19 13.00
C VAL A 831 0.43 -6.39 13.03
N HIS A 832 0.06 -7.45 12.33
CA HIS A 832 0.94 -8.56 11.99
C HIS A 832 1.40 -8.39 10.54
N GLN A 833 2.70 -8.51 10.28
CA GLN A 833 3.26 -8.31 8.96
C GLN A 833 4.30 -9.38 8.65
N HIS A 834 4.11 -10.09 7.54
CA HIS A 834 5.12 -10.93 6.91
C HIS A 834 5.69 -10.18 5.72
N LYS A 835 6.99 -9.88 5.75
CA LYS A 835 7.69 -9.10 4.73
C LYS A 835 8.91 -9.84 4.21
N GLY A 836 9.25 -9.71 2.94
CA GLY A 836 10.50 -10.28 2.44
C GLY A 836 10.74 -10.08 0.95
N TRP A 837 11.93 -10.47 0.51
CA TRP A 837 12.36 -10.32 -0.87
C TRP A 837 11.54 -11.14 -1.87
N ASN A 838 11.23 -12.39 -1.53
CA ASN A 838 10.35 -13.25 -2.33
C ASN A 838 9.61 -14.29 -1.47
N ILE A 839 8.44 -14.72 -1.97
CA ILE A 839 7.67 -15.83 -1.41
C ILE A 839 6.97 -16.59 -2.54
N SER A 840 6.98 -17.93 -2.49
CA SER A 840 6.24 -18.76 -3.45
C SER A 840 4.74 -18.74 -3.14
N LYS A 841 3.90 -19.05 -4.14
CA LYS A 841 2.45 -19.18 -3.96
C LYS A 841 2.11 -20.11 -2.79
N GLU A 842 2.76 -21.26 -2.67
CA GLU A 842 2.46 -22.27 -1.64
C GLU A 842 2.73 -21.74 -0.23
N LYS A 843 3.85 -21.02 -0.04
CA LYS A 843 4.19 -20.41 1.25
C LYS A 843 3.24 -19.27 1.60
N ALA A 844 2.85 -18.45 0.61
CA ALA A 844 1.86 -17.40 0.82
C ALA A 844 0.50 -17.99 1.21
N LEU A 845 0.04 -19.03 0.51
CA LEU A 845 -1.21 -19.75 0.84
C LEU A 845 -1.20 -20.37 2.23
N LYS A 846 -0.04 -20.84 2.71
CA LYS A 846 0.10 -21.32 4.09
C LYS A 846 -0.15 -20.21 5.12
N ILE A 847 0.44 -19.04 4.93
CA ILE A 847 0.23 -17.87 5.80
C ILE A 847 -1.25 -17.46 5.78
N LEU A 848 -1.88 -17.41 4.59
CA LEU A 848 -3.30 -17.09 4.48
C LEU A 848 -4.19 -18.13 5.15
N LYS A 849 -3.84 -19.41 5.07
CA LYS A 849 -4.56 -20.49 5.74
C LYS A 849 -4.52 -20.33 7.26
N GLU A 850 -3.34 -20.06 7.83
CA GLU A 850 -3.17 -19.80 9.27
C GLU A 850 -4.03 -18.60 9.72
N MET A 851 -3.97 -17.48 8.99
CA MET A 851 -4.83 -16.32 9.25
C MET A 851 -6.32 -16.65 9.15
N ASN A 852 -6.74 -17.42 8.15
CA ASN A 852 -8.14 -17.79 7.98
C ASN A 852 -8.65 -18.72 9.09
N GLU A 853 -7.81 -19.63 9.57
CA GLU A 853 -8.12 -20.54 10.68
C GLU A 853 -8.26 -19.81 12.02
N ASP A 854 -7.39 -18.82 12.29
CA ASP A 854 -7.41 -18.03 13.53
C ASP A 854 -8.72 -17.24 13.70
N PHE A 855 -9.22 -16.65 12.60
CA PHE A 855 -10.45 -15.85 12.62
C PHE A 855 -11.71 -16.64 12.27
N GLY A 856 -11.58 -17.87 11.77
CA GLY A 856 -12.72 -18.69 11.34
C GLY A 856 -13.43 -18.16 10.10
N VAL A 857 -12.80 -17.24 9.36
CA VAL A 857 -13.32 -16.68 8.11
C VAL A 857 -12.21 -16.63 7.07
N LYS A 858 -12.59 -16.68 5.80
CA LYS A 858 -11.63 -16.51 4.72
C LYS A 858 -11.33 -15.02 4.53
N LEU A 859 -10.34 -14.48 5.23
CA LEU A 859 -9.86 -13.11 5.05
C LEU A 859 -9.33 -12.90 3.63
N ILE A 860 -8.55 -13.83 3.09
CA ILE A 860 -8.17 -13.85 1.67
C ILE A 860 -8.40 -15.26 1.13
N ASP A 861 -9.21 -15.39 0.07
CA ASP A 861 -9.41 -16.69 -0.58
C ASP A 861 -8.19 -17.05 -1.44
N ALA A 862 -7.79 -18.32 -1.39
CA ALA A 862 -6.65 -18.86 -2.12
C ALA A 862 -6.72 -18.62 -3.63
N GLN A 863 -7.94 -18.52 -4.18
CA GLN A 863 -8.17 -18.24 -5.59
C GLN A 863 -7.66 -16.86 -6.03
N ALA A 864 -7.48 -15.91 -5.09
CA ALA A 864 -6.88 -14.61 -5.39
C ALA A 864 -5.43 -14.71 -5.90
N LEU A 865 -4.74 -15.82 -5.64
CA LEU A 865 -3.37 -16.08 -6.09
C LEU A 865 -3.32 -17.13 -7.22
N ASN A 866 -4.44 -17.39 -7.92
CA ASN A 866 -4.47 -18.37 -8.99
C ASN A 866 -3.50 -18.06 -10.12
N ASP A 867 -3.45 -16.79 -10.55
CA ASP A 867 -2.60 -16.31 -11.63
C ASP A 867 -1.15 -16.02 -11.16
N THR A 868 -0.92 -16.04 -9.85
CA THR A 868 0.38 -15.71 -9.23
C THR A 868 1.27 -16.93 -9.09
N ARG A 869 2.52 -16.83 -9.56
CA ARG A 869 3.55 -17.86 -9.31
C ARG A 869 4.30 -17.63 -7.99
N LYS A 870 4.76 -16.40 -7.79
CA LYS A 870 5.49 -15.94 -6.60
C LYS A 870 5.26 -14.45 -6.42
N ILE A 871 5.52 -13.94 -5.22
CA ILE A 871 5.40 -12.51 -4.90
C ILE A 871 6.78 -12.01 -4.52
N LEU A 872 7.26 -10.97 -5.22
CA LEU A 872 8.51 -10.28 -4.93
C LEU A 872 8.25 -9.04 -4.09
N LEU A 873 9.18 -8.70 -3.19
CA LEU A 873 9.01 -7.62 -2.19
C LEU A 873 7.67 -7.72 -1.49
N TYR A 874 7.34 -8.94 -1.06
CA TYR A 874 6.00 -9.23 -0.55
C TYR A 874 5.80 -8.56 0.81
N SER A 875 4.58 -8.10 1.06
CA SER A 875 4.11 -7.74 2.38
C SER A 875 2.69 -8.27 2.57
N ILE A 876 2.52 -9.29 3.42
CA ILE A 876 1.22 -9.81 3.84
C ILE A 876 0.94 -9.22 5.21
N THR A 877 -0.06 -8.34 5.29
CA THR A 877 -0.38 -7.59 6.50
C THR A 877 -1.78 -7.94 6.99
N LEU A 878 -1.91 -8.20 8.29
CA LEU A 878 -3.18 -8.30 9.02
C LEU A 878 -3.24 -7.14 10.01
N SER A 879 -4.28 -6.31 9.90
CA SER A 879 -4.53 -5.19 10.82
C SER A 879 -5.79 -5.44 11.61
N ILE A 880 -5.71 -5.31 12.93
CA ILE A 880 -6.81 -5.47 13.88
C ILE A 880 -6.98 -4.13 14.60
N ASN A 881 -8.07 -3.42 14.30
CA ASN A 881 -8.38 -2.13 14.89
C ASN A 881 -9.44 -2.33 15.98
N VAL A 882 -9.16 -1.92 17.22
CA VAL A 882 -10.08 -1.99 18.36
C VAL A 882 -10.50 -0.57 18.75
N TYR A 883 -11.80 -0.27 18.66
CA TYR A 883 -12.34 1.05 18.96
C TYR A 883 -12.63 1.22 20.45
N LYS A 884 -12.86 2.48 20.87
CA LYS A 884 -13.12 2.90 22.26
C LYS A 884 -14.03 1.95 23.06
N THR A 885 -15.21 1.64 22.56
CA THR A 885 -16.16 0.74 23.25
C THR A 885 -15.61 -0.69 23.39
N GLY A 886 -14.83 -1.15 22.41
CA GLY A 886 -14.12 -2.43 22.46
C GLY A 886 -13.04 -2.46 23.55
N LEU A 887 -12.29 -1.38 23.69
CA LEU A 887 -11.33 -1.21 24.79
C LEU A 887 -12.02 -1.21 26.15
N GLN A 888 -13.20 -0.58 26.26
CA GLN A 888 -13.98 -0.60 27.49
C GLN A 888 -14.45 -2.01 27.85
N LYS A 889 -14.95 -2.80 26.88
CA LYS A 889 -15.32 -4.20 27.09
C LYS A 889 -14.14 -5.05 27.57
N LEU A 890 -12.96 -4.84 26.98
CA LEU A 890 -11.73 -5.48 27.46
C LEU A 890 -11.40 -5.05 28.89
N ALA A 891 -11.56 -3.78 29.24
CA ALA A 891 -11.25 -3.26 30.57
C ALA A 891 -12.22 -3.75 31.65
N THR A 892 -13.49 -3.97 31.31
CA THR A 892 -14.53 -4.39 32.25
C THR A 892 -14.83 -5.89 32.23
N MET A 893 -14.02 -6.69 31.52
CA MET A 893 -14.23 -8.13 31.42
C MET A 893 -14.13 -8.80 32.80
N PRO A 894 -15.11 -9.62 33.22
CA PRO A 894 -15.06 -10.35 34.48
C PRO A 894 -13.80 -11.22 34.59
N ARG A 895 -13.22 -11.29 35.80
CA ARG A 895 -12.01 -12.07 36.10
C ARG A 895 -12.11 -13.52 35.62
N ASP A 896 -13.22 -14.19 35.91
CA ASP A 896 -13.42 -15.61 35.58
C ASP A 896 -13.44 -15.83 34.07
N GLN A 897 -13.99 -14.88 33.31
CA GLN A 897 -13.99 -14.91 31.85
C GLN A 897 -12.58 -14.75 31.28
N VAL A 898 -11.79 -13.80 31.82
CA VAL A 898 -10.37 -13.62 31.44
C VAL A 898 -9.60 -14.91 31.73
N GLU A 899 -9.77 -15.48 32.92
CA GLU A 899 -9.07 -16.68 33.35
C GLU A 899 -9.38 -17.86 32.44
N MET A 900 -10.66 -18.07 32.15
CA MET A 900 -11.13 -19.09 31.21
C MET A 900 -10.52 -18.91 29.82
N LEU A 901 -10.56 -17.69 29.25
CA LEU A 901 -10.03 -17.43 27.91
C LEU A 901 -8.52 -17.68 27.83
N MET A 902 -7.76 -17.20 28.81
CA MET A 902 -6.30 -17.37 28.85
C MET A 902 -5.92 -18.84 29.08
N LYS A 903 -6.62 -19.57 29.97
CA LYS A 903 -6.39 -21.02 30.20
C LYS A 903 -6.73 -21.86 28.98
N ASN A 904 -7.84 -21.57 28.29
CA ASN A 904 -8.24 -22.31 27.09
C ASN A 904 -7.19 -22.20 25.99
N SER A 905 -6.60 -21.01 25.79
CA SER A 905 -5.53 -20.84 24.81
C SER A 905 -4.23 -21.52 25.23
N MET A 906 -3.93 -21.62 26.52
CA MET A 906 -2.80 -22.44 27.00
C MET A 906 -3.04 -23.93 26.71
N TYR A 907 -4.26 -24.44 26.93
CA TYR A 907 -4.59 -25.83 26.62
C TYR A 907 -4.40 -26.13 25.12
N ASP A 908 -4.74 -25.18 24.25
CA ASP A 908 -4.47 -25.31 22.81
C ASP A 908 -2.97 -25.33 22.49
N LEU A 909 -2.14 -24.55 23.19
CA LEU A 909 -0.67 -24.57 23.05
C LEU A 909 -0.04 -25.89 23.57
N CYS A 910 -0.62 -26.48 24.61
CA CYS A 910 -0.15 -27.71 25.26
C CYS A 910 -0.59 -29.01 24.56
N LYS A 911 -1.42 -28.95 23.51
CA LYS A 911 -1.85 -30.14 22.73
C LYS A 911 -0.77 -30.73 21.82
N ASN A 912 0.28 -29.98 21.51
CA ASN A 912 1.45 -30.52 20.81
C ASN A 912 2.31 -31.37 21.77
N PRO A 913 3.05 -32.40 21.31
CA PRO A 913 3.87 -33.23 22.19
C PRO A 913 5.13 -32.45 22.60
N TRP A 914 4.99 -31.58 23.61
CA TRP A 914 6.11 -30.92 24.26
C TRP A 914 6.73 -31.87 25.30
N PRO A 915 8.06 -31.85 25.50
CA PRO A 915 8.72 -32.51 26.63
C PRO A 915 8.04 -32.19 27.97
N SER A 916 7.97 -33.18 28.86
CA SER A 916 7.15 -33.27 30.08
C SER A 916 7.42 -32.24 31.20
N GLY A 917 8.09 -31.12 30.93
CA GLY A 917 8.31 -30.00 31.87
C GLY A 917 8.10 -28.61 31.29
N GLU A 918 7.66 -28.49 30.03
CA GLU A 918 7.43 -27.20 29.38
C GLU A 918 6.00 -26.68 29.60
N CYS A 919 5.03 -27.56 29.84
CA CYS A 919 3.66 -27.18 30.21
C CYS A 919 3.60 -26.48 31.59
N ASP A 920 4.36 -26.97 32.58
CA ASP A 920 4.42 -26.33 33.91
C ASP A 920 5.04 -24.93 33.87
N ARG A 921 6.08 -24.76 33.04
CA ARG A 921 6.69 -23.44 32.77
C ARG A 921 5.72 -22.51 32.06
N ALA A 922 4.98 -23.02 31.07
CA ALA A 922 3.92 -22.28 30.40
C ALA A 922 2.80 -21.86 31.37
N GLN A 923 2.43 -22.72 32.32
CA GLN A 923 1.39 -22.44 33.31
C GLN A 923 1.82 -21.35 34.33
N LYS A 924 3.06 -21.40 34.85
CA LYS A 924 3.59 -20.33 35.71
C LYS A 924 3.70 -18.99 34.97
N SER A 925 4.09 -19.05 33.70
CA SER A 925 4.09 -17.87 32.83
C SER A 925 2.66 -17.32 32.67
N LEU A 926 1.67 -18.18 32.44
CA LEU A 926 0.26 -17.78 32.28
C LEU A 926 -0.27 -17.05 33.51
N ASP A 927 -0.04 -17.56 34.72
CA ASP A 927 -0.49 -16.90 35.97
C ASP A 927 0.13 -15.50 36.15
N THR A 928 1.38 -15.34 35.71
CA THR A 928 2.04 -14.03 35.71
C THR A 928 1.38 -13.06 34.72
N HIS A 929 1.09 -13.51 33.51
CA HIS A 929 0.45 -12.69 32.48
C HIS A 929 -1.01 -12.39 32.78
N PHE A 930 -1.74 -13.34 33.37
CA PHE A 930 -3.09 -13.16 33.88
C PHE A 930 -3.15 -12.06 34.96
N ARG A 931 -2.28 -12.15 35.98
CA ARG A 931 -2.17 -11.10 37.00
C ARG A 931 -1.77 -9.75 36.42
N ARG A 932 -0.93 -9.73 35.38
CA ARG A 932 -0.55 -8.51 34.68
C ARG A 932 -1.73 -7.91 33.90
N TYR A 933 -2.55 -8.74 33.24
CA TYR A 933 -3.75 -8.29 32.54
C TYR A 933 -4.76 -7.68 33.51
N LEU A 934 -5.11 -8.38 34.59
CA LEU A 934 -6.04 -7.88 35.61
C LEU A 934 -5.57 -6.57 36.23
N ARG A 935 -4.25 -6.45 36.48
CA ARG A 935 -3.64 -5.21 36.98
C ARG A 935 -3.80 -4.08 35.97
N SER A 936 -3.51 -4.33 34.69
CA SER A 936 -3.69 -3.34 33.63
C SER A 936 -5.15 -2.91 33.47
N GLN A 937 -6.12 -3.83 33.55
CA GLN A 937 -7.55 -3.49 33.53
C GLN A 937 -7.91 -2.56 34.69
N LYS A 938 -7.57 -2.95 35.92
CA LYS A 938 -7.86 -2.19 37.13
C LYS A 938 -7.25 -0.79 37.06
N GLU A 939 -5.95 -0.70 36.80
CA GLU A 939 -5.24 0.57 36.76
C GLU A 939 -5.72 1.45 35.60
N TYR A 940 -6.04 0.88 34.43
CA TYR A 940 -6.64 1.64 33.33
C TYR A 940 -7.96 2.28 33.77
N LEU A 941 -8.87 1.53 34.40
CA LEU A 941 -10.15 2.07 34.87
C LEU A 941 -9.98 3.15 35.95
N GLU A 942 -8.97 3.03 36.82
CA GLU A 942 -8.65 4.00 37.87
C GLU A 942 -8.09 5.31 37.31
N VAL A 943 -7.28 5.23 36.25
CA VAL A 943 -6.50 6.38 35.77
C VAL A 943 -6.97 6.96 34.43
N LYS A 944 -7.89 6.30 33.73
CA LYS A 944 -8.41 6.74 32.42
C LYS A 944 -9.04 8.13 32.42
N SER A 945 -9.41 8.69 33.57
CA SER A 945 -9.95 10.05 33.68
C SER A 945 -8.99 11.06 34.31
N THR A 946 -7.89 10.61 34.91
CA THR A 946 -7.01 11.43 35.77
C THR A 946 -5.54 11.43 35.33
N ASN A 947 -5.11 10.47 34.52
CA ASN A 947 -3.74 10.38 34.03
C ASN A 947 -3.71 9.72 32.64
N GLY A 948 -3.84 10.54 31.60
CA GLY A 948 -3.87 10.07 30.21
C GLY A 948 -2.64 9.24 29.80
N PRO A 949 -1.39 9.68 30.10
CA PRO A 949 -0.19 8.90 29.77
C PRO A 949 -0.17 7.50 30.37
N LEU A 950 -0.53 7.36 31.65
CA LEU A 950 -0.57 6.05 32.32
C LEU A 950 -1.73 5.21 31.78
N ALA A 951 -2.89 5.81 31.52
CA ALA A 951 -4.03 5.13 30.92
C ALA A 951 -3.68 4.53 29.55
N ALA A 952 -2.98 5.30 28.70
CA ALA A 952 -2.50 4.83 27.40
C ALA A 952 -1.55 3.62 27.52
N GLU A 953 -0.65 3.63 28.51
CA GLU A 953 0.26 2.51 28.77
C GLU A 953 -0.48 1.25 29.26
N ARG A 954 -1.50 1.42 30.11
CA ARG A 954 -2.32 0.29 30.60
C ARG A 954 -3.24 -0.26 29.52
N ALA A 955 -3.84 0.60 28.69
CA ALA A 955 -4.62 0.19 27.53
C ALA A 955 -3.77 -0.58 26.52
N LEU A 956 -2.56 -0.10 26.20
CA LEU A 956 -1.61 -0.82 25.34
C LEU A 956 -1.30 -2.21 25.90
N ALA A 957 -0.95 -2.31 27.19
CA ALA A 957 -0.62 -3.58 27.83
C ALA A 957 -1.81 -4.54 27.86
N MET A 958 -3.03 -4.03 28.05
CA MET A 958 -4.26 -4.82 28.03
C MET A 958 -4.51 -5.41 26.63
N VAL A 959 -4.41 -4.60 25.57
CA VAL A 959 -4.60 -5.06 24.18
C VAL A 959 -3.51 -6.04 23.77
N ASP A 960 -2.25 -5.75 24.11
CA ASP A 960 -1.11 -6.63 23.82
C ASP A 960 -1.31 -8.03 24.40
N LEU A 961 -1.72 -8.11 25.66
CA LEU A 961 -2.00 -9.38 26.34
C LEU A 961 -3.28 -10.05 25.82
N ALA A 962 -4.34 -9.28 25.55
CA ALA A 962 -5.59 -9.83 25.02
C ALA A 962 -5.38 -10.54 23.69
N GLU A 963 -4.73 -9.86 22.74
CA GLU A 963 -4.48 -10.42 21.42
C GLU A 963 -3.47 -11.58 21.47
N THR A 964 -2.49 -11.55 22.39
CA THR A 964 -1.55 -12.67 22.56
C THR A 964 -2.23 -13.94 23.09
N TYR A 965 -3.13 -13.82 24.06
CA TYR A 965 -3.66 -14.97 24.81
C TYR A 965 -5.07 -15.40 24.41
N PHE A 966 -5.81 -14.62 23.64
CA PHE A 966 -7.07 -15.07 23.05
C PHE A 966 -7.26 -14.44 21.67
N PRO A 967 -6.34 -14.73 20.71
CA PRO A 967 -6.36 -14.13 19.37
C PRO A 967 -7.59 -14.53 18.54
N GLY A 968 -7.72 -13.88 17.39
CA GLY A 968 -8.64 -14.29 16.35
C GLY A 968 -10.10 -14.22 16.78
N LYS A 969 -10.86 -15.28 16.52
CA LYS A 969 -12.30 -15.36 16.84
C LYS A 969 -12.62 -15.12 18.33
N LYS A 970 -11.70 -15.46 19.25
CA LYS A 970 -11.89 -15.26 20.69
C LYS A 970 -11.88 -13.76 21.04
N LEU A 971 -10.95 -13.00 20.45
CA LEU A 971 -10.89 -11.54 20.60
C LEU A 971 -12.12 -10.86 20.00
N VAL A 972 -12.54 -11.28 18.80
CA VAL A 972 -13.76 -10.77 18.13
C VAL A 972 -14.99 -11.01 19.01
N ALA A 973 -15.14 -12.21 19.59
CA ALA A 973 -16.28 -12.53 20.45
C ALA A 973 -16.33 -11.66 21.73
N VAL A 974 -15.18 -11.31 22.29
CA VAL A 974 -15.09 -10.46 23.49
C VAL A 974 -15.39 -8.99 23.17
N VAL A 975 -14.78 -8.46 22.12
CA VAL A 975 -14.89 -7.05 21.74
C VAL A 975 -16.24 -6.76 21.08
N GLY A 976 -16.79 -7.74 20.35
CA GLY A 976 -17.97 -7.63 19.50
C GLY A 976 -17.65 -6.97 18.15
N GLU A 977 -18.31 -7.46 17.11
CA GLU A 977 -18.07 -7.03 15.71
C GLU A 977 -18.28 -5.52 15.48
N ASP A 978 -19.16 -4.89 16.25
CA ASP A 978 -19.42 -3.44 16.14
C ASP A 978 -18.25 -2.56 16.64
N ASN A 979 -17.28 -3.15 17.33
CA ASN A 979 -16.22 -2.43 18.04
C ASN A 979 -14.82 -2.86 17.60
N ILE A 980 -14.73 -3.63 16.52
CA ILE A 980 -13.49 -4.12 15.96
C ILE A 980 -13.57 -4.06 14.43
N PHE A 981 -12.46 -3.74 13.78
CA PHE A 981 -12.33 -3.82 12.33
C PHE A 981 -11.05 -4.56 11.98
N ILE A 982 -11.16 -5.69 11.28
CA ILE A 982 -10.02 -6.52 10.89
C ILE A 982 -9.91 -6.55 9.37
N GLN A 983 -8.70 -6.37 8.86
CA GLN A 983 -8.42 -6.40 7.44
C GLN A 983 -7.10 -7.11 7.13
N ALA A 984 -7.10 -7.95 6.11
CA ALA A 984 -5.90 -8.53 5.52
C ALA A 984 -5.60 -7.90 4.14
N ARG A 985 -4.32 -7.70 3.84
CA ARG A 985 -3.85 -7.22 2.53
C ARG A 985 -2.55 -7.89 2.11
N ILE A 986 -2.35 -8.03 0.80
CA ILE A 986 -1.09 -8.50 0.18
C ILE A 986 -0.58 -7.41 -0.74
N GLN A 987 0.66 -6.99 -0.53
CA GLN A 987 1.41 -6.06 -1.37
C GLN A 987 2.68 -6.75 -1.91
N GLY A 988 3.29 -6.15 -2.93
CA GLY A 988 4.45 -6.67 -3.64
C GLY A 988 4.14 -7.04 -5.08
N PHE A 989 5.17 -7.32 -5.87
CA PHE A 989 5.07 -7.64 -7.29
C PHE A 989 4.77 -9.13 -7.51
N ARG A 990 3.55 -9.46 -7.91
CA ARG A 990 3.15 -10.82 -8.23
C ARG A 990 3.64 -11.17 -9.63
N GLU A 991 4.54 -12.16 -9.71
CA GLU A 991 5.03 -12.67 -10.98
C GLU A 991 3.96 -13.52 -11.66
N ASN A 992 3.85 -13.35 -12.98
CA ASN A 992 2.88 -14.01 -13.86
C ASN A 992 1.43 -13.49 -13.71
N ASP A 993 1.24 -12.33 -13.09
CA ASP A 993 -0.05 -11.69 -12.87
C ASP A 993 -0.07 -10.29 -13.51
N GLU A 994 -1.05 -10.02 -14.39
CA GLU A 994 -1.15 -8.72 -15.08
C GLU A 994 -1.54 -7.57 -14.15
N LEU A 995 -2.18 -7.86 -13.01
CA LEU A 995 -2.43 -6.90 -11.94
C LEU A 995 -1.38 -6.99 -10.85
N GLY A 996 -0.22 -7.57 -11.15
CA GLY A 996 0.76 -7.99 -10.16
C GLY A 996 1.39 -6.86 -9.35
N ASP A 997 1.24 -5.61 -9.75
CA ASP A 997 1.68 -4.40 -9.03
C ASP A 997 0.59 -3.79 -8.12
N THR A 998 -0.66 -4.23 -8.25
CA THR A 998 -1.81 -3.71 -7.50
C THR A 998 -2.01 -4.52 -6.21
N PRO A 999 -2.21 -3.89 -5.03
CA PRO A 999 -2.46 -4.61 -3.78
C PRO A 999 -3.72 -5.49 -3.83
N LEU A 1000 -3.64 -6.70 -3.28
CA LEU A 1000 -4.82 -7.54 -3.03
C LEU A 1000 -5.38 -7.21 -1.64
N MET A 1001 -6.67 -6.90 -1.59
CA MET A 1001 -7.37 -6.56 -0.37
C MET A 1001 -8.39 -7.65 -0.06
N GLY A 1002 -8.31 -8.20 1.15
CA GLY A 1002 -9.17 -9.28 1.61
C GLY A 1002 -10.56 -8.83 2.07
N ASN A 1003 -11.35 -9.82 2.49
CA ASN A 1003 -12.53 -9.65 3.32
C ASN A 1003 -12.14 -8.98 4.64
N THR A 1004 -13.11 -8.29 5.23
CA THR A 1004 -13.00 -7.63 6.53
C THR A 1004 -13.94 -8.27 7.54
N ILE A 1005 -13.62 -8.13 8.83
CA ILE A 1005 -14.48 -8.56 9.94
C ILE A 1005 -14.83 -7.34 10.77
N GLY A 1006 -16.11 -7.27 11.19
CA GLY A 1006 -16.65 -6.17 11.97
C GLY A 1006 -16.86 -4.91 11.15
N VAL A 1007 -17.03 -3.79 11.86
CA VAL A 1007 -17.39 -2.50 11.27
C VAL A 1007 -16.43 -1.40 11.65
N VAL A 1008 -16.37 -0.38 10.81
CA VAL A 1008 -15.66 0.86 11.11
C VAL A 1008 -16.42 1.62 12.20
N GLY A 1009 -15.98 1.45 13.45
CA GLY A 1009 -16.63 2.02 14.63
C GLY A 1009 -16.33 3.50 14.90
N ALA A 1010 -15.56 4.18 14.03
CA ALA A 1010 -15.23 5.59 14.19
C ALA A 1010 -14.94 6.28 12.85
N ARG A 1011 -15.19 7.59 12.77
CA ARG A 1011 -14.82 8.44 11.62
C ARG A 1011 -13.31 8.34 11.29
N ALA A 1012 -12.48 8.23 12.32
CA ALA A 1012 -11.06 7.92 12.21
C ALA A 1012 -10.86 6.39 12.18
N SER A 1013 -11.19 5.77 11.04
CA SER A 1013 -11.27 4.30 10.90
C SER A 1013 -9.97 3.55 11.26
N ASN A 1014 -8.82 4.19 10.98
CA ASN A 1014 -7.46 3.69 11.26
C ASN A 1014 -6.77 4.45 12.40
N GLY A 1015 -7.53 5.13 13.26
CA GLY A 1015 -7.04 5.89 14.39
C GLY A 1015 -6.86 7.39 14.14
N PRO A 1016 -6.82 8.22 15.21
CA PRO A 1016 -6.74 9.67 15.10
C PRO A 1016 -5.54 10.18 14.29
N LEU A 1017 -4.36 9.59 14.45
CA LEU A 1017 -3.14 10.04 13.78
C LEU A 1017 -3.21 9.84 12.27
N ASN A 1018 -3.65 8.65 11.82
CA ASN A 1018 -3.84 8.38 10.40
C ASN A 1018 -4.91 9.28 9.78
N PHE A 1019 -5.99 9.58 10.53
CA PHE A 1019 -7.02 10.52 10.07
C PHE A 1019 -6.45 11.93 9.86
N ILE A 1020 -5.63 12.43 10.79
CA ILE A 1020 -4.97 13.74 10.67
C ILE A 1020 -4.00 13.74 9.48
N GLN A 1021 -3.11 12.75 9.41
CA GLN A 1021 -2.12 12.62 8.33
C GLN A 1021 -2.76 12.57 6.94
N GLN A 1022 -3.82 11.78 6.76
CA GLN A 1022 -4.53 11.66 5.47
C GLN A 1022 -5.25 12.97 5.08
N ASN A 1023 -5.88 13.66 6.04
CA ASN A 1023 -6.54 14.93 5.76
C ASN A 1023 -5.54 16.05 5.42
N LEU A 1024 -4.36 16.04 6.02
CA LEU A 1024 -3.28 16.97 5.70
C LEU A 1024 -2.50 16.57 4.44
N GLN A 1025 -2.67 15.33 3.96
CA GLN A 1025 -1.96 14.75 2.81
C GLN A 1025 -0.43 14.82 2.95
N ILE A 1026 0.08 14.70 4.17
CA ILE A 1026 1.51 14.73 4.50
C ILE A 1026 2.13 13.35 4.25
N LEU A 1027 3.40 13.28 3.86
CA LEU A 1027 4.12 12.00 3.73
C LEU A 1027 4.10 11.22 5.06
N ASN A 1028 3.85 9.91 5.01
CA ASN A 1028 3.76 9.09 6.22
C ASN A 1028 5.10 9.09 6.97
N GLY A 1029 6.20 8.97 6.24
CA GLY A 1029 7.54 8.99 6.83
C GLY A 1029 7.90 10.30 7.53
N GLU A 1030 7.38 11.44 7.06
CA GLU A 1030 7.56 12.74 7.73
C GLU A 1030 6.63 12.90 8.93
N PHE A 1031 5.35 12.54 8.77
CA PHE A 1031 4.37 12.66 9.85
C PHE A 1031 4.72 11.82 11.08
N PHE A 1032 5.31 10.63 10.88
CA PHE A 1032 5.73 9.72 11.95
C PHE A 1032 7.23 9.76 12.23
N ILE A 1033 7.97 10.70 11.63
CA ILE A 1033 9.44 10.85 11.75
C ILE A 1033 10.20 9.52 11.59
N THR A 1034 9.78 8.68 10.64
CA THR A 1034 10.34 7.32 10.42
C THR A 1034 11.75 7.33 9.82
N TRP A 1035 12.24 8.50 9.43
CA TRP A 1035 13.64 8.72 9.09
C TRP A 1035 14.53 8.88 10.34
N LEU A 1036 13.94 9.16 11.51
CA LEU A 1036 14.64 9.26 12.80
C LEU A 1036 14.37 8.06 13.70
N LEU A 1037 13.09 7.69 13.80
CA LEU A 1037 12.62 6.50 14.48
C LEU A 1037 12.73 5.33 13.51
N ASN A 1038 13.16 4.16 13.97
CA ASN A 1038 13.17 2.97 13.14
C ASN A 1038 11.97 2.10 13.51
N PRO A 1039 10.77 2.31 12.93
CA PRO A 1039 9.60 1.48 13.24
C PRO A 1039 9.85 0.01 12.89
N LEU A 1040 9.12 -0.89 13.56
CA LEU A 1040 9.30 -2.35 13.47
C LEU A 1040 8.87 -2.92 12.12
#